data_AF-A0AAW6RN11-F1
#
_entry.id   AF-A0AAW6RN11-F1
#
_cell.length_a   1.000
_cell.length_b   1.000
_cell.length_c   1.000
_cell.angle_alpha   90.00
_cell.angle_beta   90.00
_cell.angle_gamma   90.00
#
_symmetry.space_group_name_H-M   'P 1'
#
loop_
_entity.id
_entity.type
_entity.pdbx_description
1 polymer ?
#
loop_
_entity_poly.entity_id
_entity_poly.type
_entity_poly.pdbx_seq_one_letter_code
_entity_poly.pdbx_strand_id
1 'polypeptide(L)'
;MNTATPAHPANNFDFVRIVAATLVLYSHQYALSGQMEPSFFGLHSFGGFAVLVFFAISGYLVTQSWYSDPNILRFALRRLLRIWPALAVVVTLTALVLGPIVSSLPAADYYAHGGTWQYFLNLRFIAVYILPGVFEKNPYPLGVNGSIWTIPIEVLCYLVLAVCGLAGLLKKKTIWLAAIVTYLAWYFSKNSPDLYHSIHQKRELGAYFLSGSALYVLREYWQKRPWTWLAALALLAGGLLLAKMRYTALLAFMPYAVISLGTASTPFIRRFGRYGDFSYGIYLFAFPVQQTVIMCLYPEYGFWSAMMLSMAITAGLAFLSWHLVEKPALRFKPSKNTMSNTRFCLPERINFYALYLALFAVYFSYLLIFWPGILGEDSLAILLEVESNREFQSGKPIFWYLFVNSFYKPFNLVEIPVIVQILVATAILARILTYVYNENGKKPFFILLAFVALAPHLVFYTTSLYSDGIYACALAGLLFETWICLRNKAVSRMSFFILFVSIPFAIFARPNGIINIIALVVLAAVIRIPKQRLGLAAVSLVWVTVAFYGVANHKHKTPIGTVYPVALFETVNFLQPHAMGLYPPRVSAPAIQALESVAPLDLIIKYYDRDYWDPLIFFPQGPALASMEKSQQDILISEFFRHNLWRNIPAFMSSRVNIFLVSAFAQGGFPGPTYAKNVLEKTKSESIYRKWGLERAEKALMAIHDASFENRWLLWSPLPGIILLLFVTLRAFNRRDLPALTVCGILLLQLSAVFFFSIAGEYRYLLGFFASPLALLPIYREIRKSDEK
;
A
#
# COMPACT_ATOMS: atom_id res chain seq x y z
N MET A 1 38.06 30.70 -1.81
CA MET A 1 37.56 31.00 -0.45
C MET A 1 37.43 29.71 0.33
N ASN A 2 38.07 29.66 1.49
CA ASN A 2 38.31 28.49 2.34
C ASN A 2 37.09 27.60 2.55
N THR A 3 37.07 26.41 1.93
CA THR A 3 36.20 25.31 2.36
C THR A 3 36.75 24.74 3.65
N ALA A 4 36.30 25.28 4.79
CA ALA A 4 36.53 24.66 6.08
C ALA A 4 36.09 23.18 5.98
N THR A 5 37.04 22.27 6.10
CA THR A 5 36.76 20.85 6.39
C THR A 5 35.78 20.81 7.56
N PRO A 6 34.61 20.14 7.43
CA PRO A 6 33.67 20.10 8.53
C PRO A 6 34.37 19.48 9.74
N ALA A 7 34.49 20.25 10.82
CA ALA A 7 35.05 19.77 12.07
C ALA A 7 34.29 18.49 12.47
N HIS A 8 35.00 17.38 12.67
CA HIS A 8 34.40 16.18 13.23
C HIS A 8 33.73 16.58 14.55
N PRO A 9 32.42 16.33 14.73
CA PRO A 9 31.77 16.64 16.00
C PRO A 9 32.51 15.87 17.10
N ALA A 10 33.00 16.58 18.10
CA ALA A 10 33.85 16.03 19.14
C ALA A 10 33.01 15.11 20.06
N ASN A 11 32.85 13.84 19.67
CA ASN A 11 32.12 12.81 20.40
C ASN A 11 32.85 11.46 20.30
N ASN A 12 32.39 10.46 21.06
CA ASN A 12 33.03 9.15 21.17
C ASN A 12 32.29 8.05 20.36
N PHE A 13 31.28 8.38 19.53
CA PHE A 13 30.47 7.37 18.83
C PHE A 13 31.31 6.47 17.90
N ASP A 14 32.29 7.04 17.21
CA ASP A 14 33.16 6.27 16.29
C ASP A 14 33.98 5.22 17.05
N PHE A 15 34.49 5.58 18.24
CA PHE A 15 35.20 4.64 19.10
C PHE A 15 34.29 3.49 19.56
N VAL A 16 33.11 3.82 20.09
CA VAL A 16 32.16 2.81 20.59
C VAL A 16 31.76 1.83 19.48
N ARG A 17 31.56 2.33 18.26
CA ARG A 17 31.25 1.50 17.09
C ARG A 17 32.41 0.62 16.65
N ILE A 18 33.65 1.10 16.68
CA ILE A 18 34.83 0.28 16.36
C ILE A 18 35.01 -0.83 17.38
N VAL A 19 34.84 -0.53 18.68
CA VAL A 19 34.86 -1.54 19.74
C VAL A 19 33.76 -2.58 19.51
N ALA A 20 32.53 -2.14 19.22
CA ALA A 20 31.43 -3.06 18.91
C ALA A 20 31.72 -3.93 17.67
N ALA A 21 32.22 -3.36 16.57
CA ALA A 21 32.58 -4.12 15.37
C ALA A 21 33.68 -5.15 15.63
N THR A 22 34.68 -4.78 16.43
CA THR A 22 35.77 -5.69 16.82
C THR A 22 35.26 -6.81 17.72
N LEU A 23 34.31 -6.49 18.61
CA LEU A 23 33.67 -7.46 19.48
C LEU A 23 32.82 -8.49 18.71
N VAL A 24 32.16 -8.07 17.62
CA VAL A 24 31.50 -8.98 16.66
C VAL A 24 32.52 -9.92 16.01
N LEU A 25 33.63 -9.39 15.49
CA LEU A 25 34.70 -10.20 14.89
C LEU A 25 35.25 -11.22 15.89
N TYR A 26 35.55 -10.78 17.12
CA TYR A 26 36.02 -11.64 18.20
C TYR A 26 35.04 -12.79 18.50
N SER A 27 33.75 -12.48 18.64
CA SER A 27 32.71 -13.49 18.89
C SER A 27 32.59 -14.49 17.74
N HIS A 28 32.56 -14.00 16.50
CA HIS A 28 32.48 -14.85 15.31
C HIS A 28 33.70 -15.76 15.17
N GLN A 29 34.89 -15.37 15.62
CA GLN A 29 36.06 -16.25 15.56
C GLN A 29 35.82 -17.55 16.34
N TYR A 30 35.18 -17.49 17.50
CA TYR A 30 34.81 -18.68 18.27
C TYR A 30 33.82 -19.55 17.50
N ALA A 31 32.71 -18.96 17.03
CA ALA A 31 31.70 -19.69 16.28
C ALA A 31 32.28 -20.36 15.01
N LEU A 32 33.10 -19.63 14.26
CA LEU A 32 33.66 -20.09 12.99
C LEU A 32 34.76 -21.16 13.15
N SER A 33 35.42 -21.20 14.31
CA SER A 33 36.40 -22.24 14.65
C SER A 33 35.77 -23.47 15.32
N GLY A 34 34.43 -23.52 15.41
CA GLY A 34 33.68 -24.61 16.05
C GLY A 34 33.69 -24.56 17.58
N GLN A 35 34.08 -23.43 18.17
CA GLN A 35 34.13 -23.24 19.62
C GLN A 35 32.88 -22.52 20.12
N MET A 36 32.55 -22.71 21.40
CA MET A 36 31.43 -22.01 22.04
C MET A 36 31.73 -20.51 22.15
N GLU A 37 30.80 -19.68 21.69
CA GLU A 37 30.98 -18.23 21.77
C GLU A 37 31.01 -17.74 23.23
N PRO A 38 31.94 -16.83 23.57
CA PRO A 38 31.96 -16.23 24.88
C PRO A 38 30.71 -15.36 25.09
N SER A 39 30.09 -15.50 26.26
CA SER A 39 28.82 -14.84 26.58
C SER A 39 29.03 -13.60 27.44
N PHE A 40 28.24 -12.55 27.15
CA PHE A 40 28.12 -11.37 27.97
C PHE A 40 27.12 -11.64 29.10
N PHE A 41 27.65 -11.91 30.30
CA PHE A 41 26.89 -12.30 31.49
C PHE A 41 25.96 -13.51 31.30
N GLY A 42 26.23 -14.40 30.34
CA GLY A 42 25.37 -15.56 30.05
C GLY A 42 24.02 -15.21 29.42
N LEU A 43 23.85 -14.00 28.86
CA LEU A 43 22.62 -13.57 28.19
C LEU A 43 22.74 -13.66 26.67
N HIS A 44 23.67 -12.88 26.11
CA HIS A 44 23.95 -12.81 24.68
C HIS A 44 25.42 -13.15 24.44
N SER A 45 25.78 -13.62 23.24
CA SER A 45 27.21 -13.66 22.86
C SER A 45 27.76 -12.23 22.82
N PHE A 46 29.08 -12.08 22.91
CA PHE A 46 29.71 -10.77 22.75
C PHE A 46 29.34 -10.09 21.42
N GLY A 47 29.18 -10.88 20.34
CA GLY A 47 28.67 -10.40 19.06
C GLY A 47 27.21 -9.95 19.14
N GLY A 48 26.34 -10.73 19.77
CA GLY A 48 24.95 -10.35 20.03
C GLY A 48 24.84 -9.02 20.78
N PHE A 49 25.58 -8.88 21.88
CA PHE A 49 25.65 -7.64 22.65
C PHE A 49 26.11 -6.44 21.80
N ALA A 50 27.16 -6.61 20.99
CA ALA A 50 27.63 -5.57 20.09
C ALA A 50 26.59 -5.13 19.06
N VAL A 51 25.77 -6.05 18.54
CA VAL A 51 24.65 -5.70 17.64
C VAL A 51 23.59 -4.87 18.38
N LEU A 52 23.26 -5.22 19.63
CA LEU A 52 22.35 -4.40 20.46
C LEU A 52 22.88 -2.96 20.63
N VAL A 53 24.19 -2.81 20.84
CA VAL A 53 24.89 -1.51 20.92
C VAL A 53 24.72 -0.72 19.62
N PHE A 54 24.92 -1.36 18.46
CA PHE A 54 24.71 -0.71 17.15
C PHE A 54 23.28 -0.22 16.98
N PHE A 55 22.28 -1.02 17.34
CA PHE A 55 20.87 -0.63 17.21
C PHE A 55 20.49 0.52 18.13
N ALA A 56 20.98 0.53 19.39
CA ALA A 56 20.76 1.66 20.30
C ALA A 56 21.37 2.97 19.76
N ILE A 57 22.63 2.92 19.29
CA ILE A 57 23.30 4.09 18.68
C ILE A 57 22.58 4.53 17.41
N SER A 58 22.18 3.59 16.56
CA SER A 58 21.45 3.85 15.32
C SER A 58 20.12 4.54 15.61
N GLY A 59 19.36 4.04 16.58
CA GLY A 59 18.12 4.65 17.06
C GLY A 59 18.27 6.12 17.47
N TYR A 60 19.33 6.43 18.22
CA TYR A 60 19.63 7.80 18.64
C TYR A 60 19.99 8.71 17.45
N LEU A 61 20.96 8.32 16.63
CA LEU A 61 21.51 9.16 15.56
C LEU A 61 20.59 9.29 14.35
N VAL A 62 19.80 8.26 14.05
CA VAL A 62 18.82 8.31 12.95
C VAL A 62 17.63 9.17 13.34
N THR A 63 17.17 9.09 14.59
CA THR A 63 16.18 10.03 15.13
C THR A 63 16.72 11.47 15.10
N GLN A 64 17.98 11.69 15.46
CA GLN A 64 18.64 12.99 15.32
C GLN A 64 18.64 13.50 13.89
N SER A 65 18.98 12.64 12.94
CA SER A 65 18.98 12.97 11.52
C SER A 65 17.60 13.42 11.03
N TRP A 66 16.51 12.81 11.51
CA TRP A 66 15.15 13.20 11.13
C TRP A 66 14.74 14.55 11.73
N TYR A 67 14.91 14.74 13.04
CA TYR A 67 14.53 16.00 13.70
C TYR A 67 15.33 17.20 13.19
N SER A 68 16.58 16.99 12.77
CA SER A 68 17.42 18.06 12.18
C SER A 68 16.96 18.47 10.78
N ASP A 69 16.42 17.53 10.00
CA ASP A 69 15.96 17.75 8.63
C ASP A 69 14.82 16.77 8.25
N PRO A 70 13.55 17.13 8.54
CA PRO A 70 12.38 16.26 8.38
C PRO A 70 11.91 16.20 6.92
N ASN A 71 12.77 15.71 6.03
CA ASN A 71 12.49 15.49 4.62
C ASN A 71 12.75 14.04 4.25
N ILE A 72 11.70 13.34 3.79
CA ILE A 72 11.74 11.90 3.50
C ILE A 72 12.82 11.53 2.47
N LEU A 73 12.93 12.28 1.38
CA LEU A 73 13.85 11.97 0.30
C LEU A 73 15.31 12.12 0.76
N ARG A 74 15.61 13.23 1.44
CA ARG A 74 16.95 13.46 2.01
C ARG A 74 17.28 12.44 3.09
N PHE A 75 16.31 12.09 3.92
CA PHE A 75 16.47 11.08 4.94
C PHE A 75 16.81 9.72 4.31
N ALA A 76 16.01 9.25 3.36
CA ALA A 76 16.21 7.98 2.66
C ALA A 76 17.57 7.94 1.93
N LEU A 77 17.91 8.98 1.17
CA LEU A 77 19.19 9.07 0.47
C LEU A 77 20.40 9.03 1.41
N ARG A 78 20.34 9.74 2.55
CA ARG A 78 21.43 9.71 3.55
C ARG A 78 21.64 8.32 4.16
N ARG A 79 20.56 7.53 4.30
CA ARG A 79 20.64 6.16 4.81
C ARG A 79 21.13 5.20 3.72
N LEU A 80 20.60 5.32 2.50
CA LEU A 80 21.01 4.52 1.35
C LEU A 80 22.51 4.68 1.08
N LEU A 81 23.00 5.93 1.01
CA LEU A 81 24.43 6.22 0.82
C LEU A 81 25.32 5.76 1.99
N ARG A 82 24.74 5.47 3.16
CA ARG A 82 25.48 4.96 4.33
C ARG A 82 25.65 3.44 4.30
N ILE A 83 24.63 2.71 3.82
CA ILE A 83 24.56 1.25 3.87
C ILE A 83 24.94 0.63 2.52
N TRP A 84 24.28 1.07 1.45
CA TRP A 84 24.26 0.33 0.19
C TRP A 84 25.63 0.23 -0.52
N PRO A 85 26.47 1.28 -0.59
CA PRO A 85 27.74 1.20 -1.34
C PRO A 85 28.69 0.11 -0.84
N ALA A 86 28.98 0.07 0.48
CA ALA A 86 29.89 -0.94 1.02
C ALA A 86 29.26 -2.34 1.02
N LEU A 87 27.94 -2.44 1.25
CA LEU A 87 27.21 -3.70 1.07
C LEU A 87 27.36 -4.23 -0.36
N ALA A 88 27.26 -3.35 -1.36
CA ALA A 88 27.37 -3.76 -2.75
C ALA A 88 28.76 -4.29 -3.08
N VAL A 89 29.80 -3.60 -2.61
CA VAL A 89 31.19 -4.04 -2.79
C VAL A 89 31.43 -5.38 -2.11
N VAL A 90 31.05 -5.57 -0.85
CA VAL A 90 31.27 -6.86 -0.18
C VAL A 90 30.51 -8.00 -0.84
N VAL A 91 29.24 -7.79 -1.25
CA VAL A 91 28.44 -8.82 -1.91
C VAL A 91 29.04 -9.20 -3.26
N THR A 92 29.42 -8.21 -4.07
CA THR A 92 30.02 -8.46 -5.39
C THR A 92 31.40 -9.12 -5.28
N LEU A 93 32.27 -8.64 -4.39
CA LEU A 93 33.58 -9.26 -4.18
C LEU A 93 33.45 -10.68 -3.62
N THR A 94 32.51 -10.90 -2.70
CA THR A 94 32.30 -12.24 -2.12
C THR A 94 31.77 -13.22 -3.16
N ALA A 95 30.79 -12.82 -3.97
CA ALA A 95 30.19 -13.70 -4.98
C ALA A 95 31.08 -13.90 -6.21
N LEU A 96 31.68 -12.85 -6.76
CA LEU A 96 32.36 -12.92 -8.06
C LEU A 96 33.86 -13.16 -7.96
N VAL A 97 34.48 -12.87 -6.81
CA VAL A 97 35.93 -12.99 -6.62
C VAL A 97 36.26 -14.06 -5.60
N LEU A 98 35.80 -13.91 -4.34
CA LEU A 98 36.13 -14.87 -3.29
C LEU A 98 35.50 -16.24 -3.58
N GLY A 99 34.22 -16.28 -3.90
CA GLY A 99 33.45 -17.49 -4.19
C GLY A 99 34.16 -18.47 -5.12
N PRO A 100 34.50 -18.10 -6.37
CA PRO A 100 35.18 -19.01 -7.30
C PRO A 100 36.62 -19.38 -6.88
N ILE A 101 37.27 -18.59 -6.02
CA ILE A 101 38.62 -18.91 -5.50
C ILE A 101 38.56 -20.02 -4.44
N VAL A 102 37.53 -20.01 -3.59
CA VAL A 102 37.42 -20.93 -2.44
C VAL A 102 36.39 -22.04 -2.63
N SER A 103 35.63 -22.02 -3.74
CA SER A 103 34.61 -23.03 -4.04
C SER A 103 35.23 -24.38 -4.40
N SER A 104 34.55 -25.45 -4.03
CA SER A 104 34.83 -26.82 -4.48
C SER A 104 34.48 -27.06 -5.95
N LEU A 105 33.70 -26.16 -6.58
CA LEU A 105 33.27 -26.26 -7.96
C LEU A 105 34.28 -25.61 -8.94
N PRO A 106 34.44 -26.16 -10.16
CA PRO A 106 35.11 -25.44 -11.24
C PRO A 106 34.46 -24.08 -11.50
N ALA A 107 35.26 -23.06 -11.84
CA ALA A 107 34.77 -21.69 -11.99
C ALA A 107 33.62 -21.54 -13.01
N ALA A 108 33.66 -22.31 -14.11
CA ALA A 108 32.59 -22.32 -15.11
C ALA A 108 31.25 -22.79 -14.52
N ASP A 109 31.27 -23.89 -13.75
CA ASP A 109 30.08 -24.45 -13.11
C ASP A 109 29.58 -23.54 -11.98
N TYR A 110 30.49 -22.91 -11.25
CA TYR A 110 30.16 -21.93 -10.21
C TYR A 110 29.37 -20.74 -10.77
N TYR A 111 29.80 -20.14 -11.90
CA TYR A 111 29.09 -19.02 -12.50
C TYR A 111 27.80 -19.43 -13.22
N ALA A 112 27.72 -20.66 -13.72
CA ALA A 112 26.49 -21.22 -14.28
C ALA A 112 25.44 -21.54 -13.21
N HIS A 113 25.85 -21.75 -11.96
CA HIS A 113 24.96 -22.13 -10.87
C HIS A 113 24.05 -20.97 -10.43
N GLY A 114 22.72 -21.20 -10.43
CA GLY A 114 21.72 -20.18 -10.07
C GLY A 114 21.90 -19.58 -8.68
N GLY A 115 22.43 -20.36 -7.72
CA GLY A 115 22.74 -19.92 -6.35
C GLY A 115 23.73 -18.75 -6.28
N THR A 116 24.70 -18.68 -7.21
CA THR A 116 25.67 -17.57 -7.29
C THR A 116 24.98 -16.24 -7.55
N TRP A 117 24.00 -16.24 -8.45
CA TRP A 117 23.21 -15.05 -8.79
C TRP A 117 22.15 -14.71 -7.74
N GLN A 118 21.61 -15.71 -7.04
CA GLN A 118 20.70 -15.50 -5.90
C GLN A 118 21.38 -14.74 -4.76
N TYR A 119 22.70 -14.85 -4.59
CA TYR A 119 23.45 -14.11 -3.57
C TYR A 119 23.33 -12.58 -3.73
N PHE A 120 23.06 -12.08 -4.94
CA PHE A 120 22.81 -10.65 -5.18
C PHE A 120 21.46 -10.16 -4.63
N LEU A 121 20.57 -11.05 -4.18
CA LEU A 121 19.36 -10.66 -3.43
C LEU A 121 19.71 -9.91 -2.13
N ASN A 122 20.93 -10.08 -1.60
CA ASN A 122 21.45 -9.27 -0.50
C ASN A 122 21.45 -7.76 -0.81
N LEU A 123 21.63 -7.35 -2.07
CA LEU A 123 21.53 -5.94 -2.50
C LEU A 123 20.11 -5.38 -2.39
N ARG A 124 19.10 -6.26 -2.34
CA ARG A 124 17.68 -5.95 -2.09
C ARG A 124 17.30 -6.14 -0.63
N PHE A 125 18.28 -6.29 0.26
CA PHE A 125 18.10 -6.55 1.69
C PHE A 125 17.35 -7.86 1.98
N ILE A 126 17.52 -8.87 1.14
CA ILE A 126 17.08 -10.24 1.38
C ILE A 126 18.32 -11.06 1.71
N ALA A 127 18.44 -11.48 2.97
CA ALA A 127 19.64 -12.14 3.46
C ALA A 127 19.79 -13.54 2.85
N VAL A 128 20.85 -13.75 2.07
CA VAL A 128 21.26 -15.03 1.48
C VAL A 128 22.68 -15.33 1.94
N TYR A 129 22.88 -16.45 2.62
CA TYR A 129 24.14 -16.76 3.30
C TYR A 129 25.05 -17.74 2.56
N ILE A 130 24.52 -18.45 1.57
CA ILE A 130 25.17 -19.62 0.95
C ILE A 130 25.60 -19.28 -0.47
N LEU A 131 26.80 -19.71 -0.85
CA LEU A 131 27.28 -19.76 -2.22
C LEU A 131 27.62 -21.20 -2.61
N PRO A 132 27.43 -21.59 -3.88
CA PRO A 132 27.67 -22.97 -4.34
C PRO A 132 29.13 -23.42 -4.09
N GLY A 133 29.31 -24.54 -3.39
CA GLY A 133 30.63 -25.13 -3.13
C GLY A 133 31.54 -24.37 -2.16
N VAL A 134 31.08 -23.27 -1.55
CA VAL A 134 31.92 -22.39 -0.71
C VAL A 134 31.85 -22.81 0.77
N PHE A 135 33.01 -23.02 1.39
CA PHE A 135 33.19 -23.35 2.82
C PHE A 135 32.40 -24.58 3.31
N GLU A 136 32.15 -25.58 2.46
CA GLU A 136 31.39 -26.78 2.81
C GLU A 136 32.05 -27.61 3.93
N LYS A 137 33.38 -27.55 4.02
CA LYS A 137 34.20 -28.36 4.94
C LYS A 137 34.70 -27.59 6.17
N ASN A 138 34.39 -26.30 6.29
CA ASN A 138 34.82 -25.51 7.44
C ASN A 138 34.05 -25.92 8.70
N PRO A 139 34.59 -25.68 9.92
CA PRO A 139 33.89 -25.98 11.17
C PRO A 139 32.50 -25.34 11.26
N TYR A 140 32.33 -24.17 10.65
CA TYR A 140 31.03 -23.55 10.40
C TYR A 140 30.68 -23.65 8.91
N PRO A 141 29.96 -24.71 8.48
CA PRO A 141 29.78 -25.01 7.06
C PRO A 141 28.78 -24.06 6.38
N LEU A 142 28.96 -23.85 5.07
CA LEU A 142 28.06 -23.14 4.13
C LEU A 142 27.85 -21.64 4.37
N GLY A 143 28.01 -21.15 5.60
CA GLY A 143 27.82 -19.74 5.93
C GLY A 143 28.96 -18.88 5.37
N VAL A 144 28.70 -18.13 4.30
CA VAL A 144 29.71 -17.28 3.65
C VAL A 144 29.85 -15.93 4.35
N ASN A 145 28.72 -15.30 4.69
CA ASN A 145 28.71 -14.02 5.40
C ASN A 145 27.50 -13.94 6.32
N GLY A 146 27.67 -14.40 7.56
CA GLY A 146 26.62 -14.32 8.58
C GLY A 146 26.27 -12.87 8.94
N SER A 147 27.24 -11.95 8.98
CA SER A 147 27.06 -10.57 9.47
C SER A 147 25.94 -9.78 8.77
N ILE A 148 25.60 -10.09 7.52
CA ILE A 148 24.59 -9.33 6.75
C ILE A 148 23.15 -9.46 7.28
N TRP A 149 22.87 -10.41 8.18
CA TRP A 149 21.53 -10.71 8.69
C TRP A 149 20.83 -9.52 9.39
N THR A 150 21.60 -8.59 9.95
CA THR A 150 21.08 -7.44 10.71
C THR A 150 20.65 -6.29 9.80
N ILE A 151 21.19 -6.20 8.58
CA ILE A 151 20.98 -5.06 7.67
C ILE A 151 19.51 -4.90 7.27
N PRO A 152 18.76 -5.97 6.91
CA PRO A 152 17.33 -5.85 6.61
C PRO A 152 16.53 -5.32 7.81
N ILE A 153 16.92 -5.69 9.03
CA ILE A 153 16.26 -5.23 10.27
C ILE A 153 16.57 -3.75 10.52
N GLU A 154 17.81 -3.32 10.29
CA GLU A 154 18.20 -1.92 10.40
C GLU A 154 17.45 -1.04 9.39
N VAL A 155 17.38 -1.47 8.12
CA VAL A 155 16.61 -0.78 7.08
C VAL A 155 15.13 -0.71 7.44
N LEU A 156 14.55 -1.78 7.99
CA LEU A 156 13.17 -1.77 8.47
C LEU A 156 12.95 -0.72 9.58
N CYS A 157 13.86 -0.60 10.54
CA CYS A 157 13.78 0.43 11.59
C CYS A 157 13.80 1.84 10.98
N TYR A 158 14.61 2.08 9.95
CA TYR A 158 14.68 3.36 9.26
C TYR A 158 13.38 3.67 8.51
N LEU A 159 12.79 2.67 7.86
CA LEU A 159 11.52 2.79 7.16
C LEU A 159 10.37 3.10 8.12
N VAL A 160 10.30 2.39 9.25
CA VAL A 160 9.29 2.67 10.30
C VAL A 160 9.41 4.11 10.79
N LEU A 161 10.62 4.56 11.15
CA LEU A 161 10.84 5.93 11.59
C LEU A 161 10.43 6.95 10.51
N ALA A 162 10.78 6.69 9.25
CA ALA A 162 10.43 7.53 8.12
C ALA A 162 8.91 7.64 7.88
N VAL A 163 8.19 6.52 7.97
CA VAL A 163 6.73 6.45 7.84
C VAL A 163 6.06 7.20 9.00
N CYS A 164 6.50 6.97 10.24
CA CYS A 164 6.01 7.71 11.41
C CYS A 164 6.31 9.21 11.29
N GLY A 165 7.44 9.58 10.72
CA GLY A 165 7.80 10.95 10.38
C GLY A 165 6.86 11.59 9.35
N LEU A 166 6.53 10.87 8.28
CA LEU A 166 5.58 11.30 7.24
C LEU A 166 4.15 11.45 7.77
N ALA A 167 3.72 10.51 8.60
CA ALA A 167 2.44 10.54 9.32
C ALA A 167 2.37 11.71 10.31
N GLY A 168 3.51 12.31 10.66
CA GLY A 168 3.59 13.44 11.58
C GLY A 168 3.65 13.06 13.05
N LEU A 169 3.78 11.76 13.38
CA LEU A 169 3.91 11.28 14.76
C LEU A 169 5.17 11.86 15.43
N LEU A 170 6.26 11.99 14.67
CA LEU A 170 7.51 12.60 15.15
C LEU A 170 7.41 14.11 15.39
N LYS A 171 6.33 14.79 14.95
CA LYS A 171 6.17 16.24 15.22
C LYS A 171 5.90 16.53 16.69
N LYS A 172 5.14 15.66 17.36
CA LYS A 172 4.83 15.79 18.79
C LYS A 172 5.68 14.77 19.56
N LYS A 173 6.72 15.27 20.26
CA LYS A 173 7.64 14.46 21.08
C LYS A 173 6.88 13.49 22.02
N THR A 174 5.78 13.95 22.62
CA THR A 174 4.94 13.15 23.54
C THR A 174 4.25 11.97 22.86
N ILE A 175 3.68 12.15 21.66
CA ILE A 175 3.03 11.06 20.91
C ILE A 175 4.05 10.00 20.53
N TRP A 176 5.25 10.42 20.10
CA TRP A 176 6.32 9.48 19.76
C TRP A 176 6.81 8.70 20.97
N LEU A 177 7.01 9.36 22.11
CA LEU A 177 7.36 8.69 23.36
C LEU A 177 6.25 7.72 23.81
N ALA A 178 4.98 8.11 23.70
CA ALA A 178 3.87 7.21 24.01
C ALA A 178 3.87 5.97 23.11
N ALA A 179 4.11 6.13 21.80
CA ALA A 179 4.22 5.00 20.88
C ALA A 179 5.40 4.06 21.23
N ILE A 180 6.55 4.62 21.64
CA ILE A 180 7.69 3.83 22.12
C ILE A 180 7.32 3.07 23.41
N VAL A 181 6.69 3.73 24.38
CA VAL A 181 6.25 3.09 25.63
C VAL A 181 5.26 1.97 25.35
N THR A 182 4.29 2.18 24.46
CA THR A 182 3.35 1.14 24.04
C THR A 182 4.06 -0.05 23.40
N TYR A 183 5.04 0.20 22.52
CA TYR A 183 5.84 -0.87 21.92
C TYR A 183 6.65 -1.63 22.96
N LEU A 184 7.31 -0.93 23.88
CA LEU A 184 8.10 -1.55 24.94
C LEU A 184 7.18 -2.37 25.88
N ALA A 185 6.01 -1.86 26.26
CA ALA A 185 5.03 -2.60 27.05
C ALA A 185 4.52 -3.87 26.34
N TRP A 186 4.25 -3.78 25.03
CA TRP A 186 3.91 -4.94 24.20
C TRP A 186 5.08 -5.93 24.09
N TYR A 187 6.30 -5.44 23.88
CA TYR A 187 7.51 -6.26 23.84
C TYR A 187 7.70 -7.01 25.16
N PHE A 188 7.59 -6.32 26.30
CA PHE A 188 7.70 -6.95 27.61
C PHE A 188 6.61 -8.01 27.81
N SER A 189 5.35 -7.67 27.55
CA SER A 189 4.22 -8.57 27.81
C SER A 189 4.11 -9.79 26.90
N LYS A 190 4.76 -9.81 25.73
CA LYS A 190 4.61 -10.90 24.75
C LYS A 190 5.92 -11.50 24.23
N ASN A 191 7.05 -10.86 24.47
CA ASN A 191 8.30 -11.16 23.76
C ASN A 191 9.57 -11.05 24.61
N SER A 192 9.47 -10.66 25.89
CA SER A 192 10.65 -10.59 26.75
C SER A 192 11.21 -12.00 26.97
N PRO A 193 12.51 -12.22 26.73
CA PRO A 193 13.15 -13.51 27.03
C PRO A 193 13.03 -13.90 28.51
N ASP A 194 12.90 -12.91 29.41
CA ASP A 194 12.71 -13.16 30.85
C ASP A 194 11.36 -13.85 31.16
N LEU A 195 10.33 -13.66 30.31
CA LEU A 195 8.98 -14.21 30.53
C LEU A 195 8.64 -15.39 29.61
N TYR A 196 9.25 -15.46 28.43
CA TYR A 196 8.90 -16.42 27.38
C TYR A 196 10.05 -17.36 27.00
N HIS A 197 11.20 -17.25 27.67
CA HIS A 197 12.40 -18.10 27.51
C HIS A 197 12.91 -18.25 26.07
N SER A 198 12.51 -17.36 25.16
CA SER A 198 12.87 -17.39 23.74
C SER A 198 13.19 -15.97 23.26
N ILE A 199 14.27 -15.85 22.47
CA ILE A 199 14.75 -14.57 21.97
C ILE A 199 14.20 -14.33 20.57
N HIS A 200 13.30 -13.35 20.45
CA HIS A 200 12.83 -12.87 19.15
C HIS A 200 13.73 -11.72 18.65
N GLN A 201 14.85 -12.08 18.00
CA GLN A 201 15.92 -11.15 17.58
C GLN A 201 15.40 -9.87 16.90
N LYS A 202 14.48 -9.98 15.92
CA LYS A 202 13.92 -8.80 15.22
C LYS A 202 13.21 -7.82 16.17
N ARG A 203 12.46 -8.34 17.14
CA ARG A 203 11.65 -7.55 18.09
C ARG A 203 12.55 -6.92 19.16
N GLU A 204 13.52 -7.67 19.65
CA GLU A 204 14.51 -7.17 20.61
C GLU A 204 15.34 -6.03 20.01
N LEU A 205 15.89 -6.21 18.80
CA LEU A 205 16.65 -5.16 18.11
C LEU A 205 15.81 -3.89 17.89
N GLY A 206 14.52 -4.04 17.57
CA GLY A 206 13.57 -2.93 17.51
C GLY A 206 13.43 -2.19 18.86
N ALA A 207 13.38 -2.92 19.98
CA ALA A 207 13.30 -2.33 21.32
C ALA A 207 14.55 -1.51 21.67
N TYR A 208 15.75 -2.01 21.37
CA TYR A 208 17.00 -1.26 21.58
C TYR A 208 17.08 -0.01 20.69
N PHE A 209 16.66 -0.11 19.42
CA PHE A 209 16.57 1.03 18.52
C PHE A 209 15.60 2.11 19.02
N LEU A 210 14.40 1.71 19.44
CA LEU A 210 13.40 2.64 19.96
C LEU A 210 13.81 3.26 21.30
N SER A 211 14.53 2.51 22.14
CA SER A 211 15.13 3.05 23.37
C SER A 211 16.16 4.14 23.06
N GLY A 212 17.02 3.92 22.05
CA GLY A 212 17.92 4.96 21.55
C GLY A 212 17.19 6.18 20.99
N SER A 213 16.07 5.96 20.28
CA SER A 213 15.20 7.04 19.80
C SER A 213 14.60 7.87 20.94
N ALA A 214 14.09 7.21 21.99
CA ALA A 214 13.56 7.87 23.18
C ALA A 214 14.63 8.72 23.87
N LEU A 215 15.84 8.20 24.03
CA LEU A 215 16.97 8.93 24.60
C LEU A 215 17.35 10.16 23.79
N TYR A 216 17.20 10.15 22.46
CA TYR A 216 17.38 11.36 21.66
C TYR A 216 16.31 12.41 21.95
N VAL A 217 15.05 12.00 22.08
CA VAL A 217 13.94 12.92 22.38
C VAL A 217 14.07 13.51 23.78
N LEU A 218 14.53 12.71 24.73
CA LEU A 218 14.73 13.08 26.14
C LEU A 218 16.08 13.74 26.42
N ARG A 219 16.92 13.99 25.40
CA ARG A 219 18.29 14.51 25.56
C ARG A 219 18.39 15.79 26.37
N GLU A 220 17.42 16.69 26.22
CA GLU A 220 17.37 17.97 26.93
C GLU A 220 17.23 17.80 28.46
N TYR A 221 16.75 16.65 28.93
CA TYR A 221 16.59 16.32 30.35
C TYR A 221 17.79 15.57 30.91
N TRP A 222 18.20 14.48 30.26
CA TRP A 222 19.26 13.63 30.81
C TRP A 222 20.66 14.21 30.63
N GLN A 223 20.92 15.02 29.58
CA GLN A 223 22.23 15.67 29.42
C GLN A 223 22.51 16.73 30.48
N LYS A 224 21.47 17.33 31.08
CA LYS A 224 21.62 18.28 32.20
C LYS A 224 22.05 17.60 33.50
N ARG A 225 21.63 16.34 33.69
CA ARG A 225 21.89 15.56 34.91
C ARG A 225 22.28 14.11 34.56
N PRO A 226 23.42 13.89 33.89
CA PRO A 226 23.77 12.57 33.40
C PRO A 226 23.99 11.57 34.54
N TRP A 227 24.64 11.99 35.63
CA TRP A 227 24.89 11.13 36.78
C TRP A 227 23.61 10.71 37.51
N THR A 228 22.58 11.56 37.57
CA THR A 228 21.32 11.18 38.22
C THR A 228 20.55 10.17 37.39
N TRP A 229 20.56 10.30 36.06
CA TRP A 229 19.95 9.33 35.16
C TRP A 229 20.72 8.00 35.16
N LEU A 230 22.05 8.06 35.18
CA LEU A 230 22.90 6.87 35.33
C LEU A 230 22.57 6.13 36.62
N ALA A 231 22.53 6.84 37.75
CA ALA A 231 22.19 6.27 39.05
C ALA A 231 20.77 5.69 39.07
N ALA A 232 19.78 6.42 38.56
CA ALA A 232 18.39 5.95 38.53
C ALA A 232 18.21 4.70 37.67
N LEU A 233 18.83 4.66 36.48
CA LEU A 233 18.75 3.49 35.60
C LEU A 233 19.60 2.32 36.12
N ALA A 234 20.70 2.58 36.82
CA ALA A 234 21.47 1.55 37.50
C ALA A 234 20.69 0.94 38.67
N LEU A 235 19.99 1.76 39.47
CA LEU A 235 19.10 1.30 40.53
C LEU A 235 17.93 0.48 39.97
N LEU A 236 17.30 0.96 38.89
CA LEU A 236 16.25 0.22 38.19
C LEU A 236 16.76 -1.14 37.68
N ALA A 237 17.92 -1.15 37.00
CA ALA A 237 18.54 -2.38 36.52
C ALA A 237 18.92 -3.31 37.68
N GLY A 238 19.41 -2.79 38.79
CA GLY A 238 19.68 -3.55 40.01
C GLY A 238 18.42 -4.22 40.56
N GLY A 239 17.31 -3.48 40.66
CA GLY A 239 16.01 -4.02 41.07
C GLY A 239 15.50 -5.10 40.11
N LEU A 240 15.65 -4.91 38.80
CA LEU A 240 15.28 -5.89 37.77
C LEU A 240 16.16 -7.16 37.84
N LEU A 241 17.45 -7.01 38.13
CA LEU A 241 18.35 -8.15 38.35
C LEU A 241 17.95 -8.97 39.59
N LEU A 242 17.56 -8.30 40.68
CA LEU A 242 17.02 -8.96 41.87
C LEU A 242 15.71 -9.71 41.56
N ALA A 243 14.88 -9.15 40.67
CA ALA A 243 13.66 -9.79 40.16
C ALA A 243 13.94 -10.88 39.10
N LYS A 244 15.20 -11.27 38.86
CA LYS A 244 15.64 -12.23 37.83
C LYS A 244 15.30 -11.83 36.38
N MET A 245 14.98 -10.56 36.13
CA MET A 245 14.67 -10.02 34.79
C MET A 245 15.94 -9.48 34.11
N ARG A 246 16.86 -10.38 33.76
CA ARG A 246 18.22 -10.05 33.33
C ARG A 246 18.27 -9.38 31.95
N TYR A 247 17.43 -9.81 30.99
CA TYR A 247 17.37 -9.19 29.66
C TYR A 247 16.72 -7.81 29.70
N THR A 248 15.70 -7.65 30.55
CA THR A 248 15.02 -6.38 30.79
C THR A 248 15.93 -5.38 31.49
N ALA A 249 16.72 -5.82 32.47
CA ALA A 249 17.75 -5.00 33.10
C ALA A 249 18.77 -4.48 32.09
N LEU A 250 19.21 -5.35 31.15
CA LEU A 250 20.12 -4.97 30.08
C LEU A 250 19.52 -3.90 29.16
N LEU A 251 18.26 -4.06 28.73
CA LEU A 251 17.55 -3.09 27.88
C LEU A 251 17.32 -1.75 28.59
N ALA A 252 17.05 -1.76 29.90
CA ALA A 252 16.83 -0.54 30.68
C ALA A 252 18.11 0.30 30.83
N PHE A 253 19.27 -0.34 31.00
CA PHE A 253 20.53 0.34 31.32
C PHE A 253 21.44 0.57 30.11
N MET A 254 21.66 -0.46 29.28
CA MET A 254 22.70 -0.44 28.25
C MET A 254 22.54 0.70 27.23
N PRO A 255 21.34 0.98 26.66
CA PRO A 255 21.18 2.07 25.71
C PRO A 255 21.65 3.41 26.27
N TYR A 256 21.33 3.69 27.54
CA TYR A 256 21.74 4.92 28.20
C TYR A 256 23.25 4.98 28.43
N ALA A 257 23.86 3.91 28.96
CA ALA A 257 25.30 3.85 29.20
C ALA A 257 26.11 4.06 27.90
N VAL A 258 25.69 3.42 26.82
CA VAL A 258 26.33 3.52 25.50
C VAL A 258 26.15 4.90 24.89
N ILE A 259 24.94 5.47 24.93
CA ILE A 259 24.66 6.78 24.34
C ILE A 259 25.31 7.91 25.16
N SER A 260 25.31 7.82 26.48
CA SER A 260 26.00 8.78 27.35
C SER A 260 27.51 8.75 27.10
N LEU A 261 28.11 7.56 26.98
CA LEU A 261 29.53 7.42 26.60
C LEU A 261 29.80 7.96 25.19
N GLY A 262 28.95 7.63 24.23
CA GLY A 262 29.07 8.05 22.83
C GLY A 262 28.92 9.56 22.62
N THR A 263 28.07 10.22 23.41
CA THR A 263 27.87 11.68 23.36
C THR A 263 28.94 12.46 24.14
N ALA A 264 29.67 11.82 25.05
CA ALA A 264 30.80 12.43 25.74
C ALA A 264 31.96 12.75 24.76
N SER A 265 32.84 13.67 25.17
CA SER A 265 33.97 14.14 24.36
C SER A 265 35.30 13.98 25.11
N THR A 266 35.86 12.76 25.11
CA THR A 266 37.08 12.48 25.88
C THR A 266 38.31 12.78 25.01
N PRO A 267 39.31 13.57 25.48
CA PRO A 267 40.41 14.09 24.65
C PRO A 267 41.22 13.07 23.84
N PHE A 268 41.31 11.81 24.30
CA PHE A 268 41.98 10.70 23.60
C PHE A 268 41.02 9.87 22.75
N ILE A 269 39.79 9.62 23.23
CA ILE A 269 38.79 8.76 22.57
C ILE A 269 38.19 9.45 21.34
N ARG A 270 37.92 10.76 21.42
CA ARG A 270 37.36 11.54 20.31
C ARG A 270 38.26 11.58 19.06
N ARG A 271 39.53 11.20 19.19
CA ARG A 271 40.51 11.18 18.09
C ARG A 271 40.44 9.91 17.24
N PHE A 272 39.73 8.87 17.69
CA PHE A 272 39.62 7.61 16.92
C PHE A 272 38.91 7.79 15.57
N GLY A 273 37.98 8.75 15.47
CA GLY A 273 37.32 9.09 14.21
C GLY A 273 38.17 9.91 13.22
N ARG A 274 39.41 10.30 13.59
CA ARG A 274 40.26 11.20 12.76
C ARG A 274 40.60 10.65 11.38
N TYR A 275 40.59 9.32 11.24
CA TYR A 275 40.92 8.64 9.98
C TYR A 275 39.69 8.08 9.25
N GLY A 276 38.50 8.08 9.86
CA GLY A 276 37.28 7.55 9.25
C GLY A 276 36.40 6.73 10.19
N ASP A 277 35.20 6.39 9.71
CA ASP A 277 34.26 5.48 10.39
C ASP A 277 34.41 4.06 9.78
N PHE A 278 35.38 3.30 10.29
CA PHE A 278 35.71 1.96 9.77
C PHE A 278 34.78 0.85 10.27
N SER A 279 33.89 1.14 11.23
CA SER A 279 33.14 0.10 11.93
C SER A 279 32.26 -0.72 10.99
N TYR A 280 31.69 -0.08 9.97
CA TYR A 280 30.82 -0.75 9.01
C TYR A 280 31.59 -1.70 8.08
N GLY A 281 32.75 -1.27 7.57
CA GLY A 281 33.66 -2.13 6.83
C GLY A 281 34.12 -3.34 7.66
N ILE A 282 34.55 -3.11 8.91
CA ILE A 282 34.96 -4.22 9.80
C ILE A 282 33.81 -5.22 9.96
N TYR A 283 32.60 -4.74 10.23
CA TYR A 283 31.43 -5.59 10.40
C TYR A 283 31.09 -6.43 9.16
N LEU A 284 31.17 -5.84 7.95
CA LEU A 284 30.82 -6.51 6.69
C LEU A 284 31.88 -7.52 6.23
N PHE A 285 33.16 -7.17 6.30
CA PHE A 285 34.25 -7.97 5.76
C PHE A 285 34.75 -9.05 6.73
N ALA A 286 34.53 -8.90 8.04
CA ALA A 286 35.04 -9.83 9.05
C ALA A 286 34.68 -11.29 8.76
N PHE A 287 33.39 -11.58 8.53
CA PHE A 287 32.89 -12.96 8.40
C PHE A 287 33.51 -13.73 7.22
N PRO A 288 33.47 -13.23 5.96
CA PRO A 288 34.08 -13.94 4.84
C PRO A 288 35.61 -14.05 4.97
N VAL A 289 36.27 -13.04 5.54
CA VAL A 289 37.73 -13.10 5.81
C VAL A 289 38.03 -14.20 6.81
N GLN A 290 37.31 -14.25 7.94
CA GLN A 290 37.51 -15.27 8.97
C GLN A 290 37.28 -16.68 8.44
N GLN A 291 36.20 -16.90 7.68
CA GLN A 291 35.95 -18.19 7.02
C GLN A 291 37.09 -18.61 6.09
N THR A 292 37.63 -17.67 5.31
CA THR A 292 38.75 -17.93 4.40
C THR A 292 40.02 -18.27 5.16
N VAL A 293 40.36 -17.50 6.21
CA VAL A 293 41.53 -17.76 7.04
C VAL A 293 41.43 -19.09 7.77
N ILE A 294 40.23 -19.44 8.25
CA ILE A 294 39.97 -20.73 8.90
C ILE A 294 40.11 -21.89 7.92
N MET A 295 39.59 -21.75 6.70
CA MET A 295 39.75 -22.76 5.65
C MET A 295 41.22 -23.05 5.33
N CYS A 296 42.07 -22.02 5.32
CA CYS A 296 43.46 -22.16 4.90
C CYS A 296 44.43 -22.53 6.04
N LEU A 297 44.17 -22.10 7.29
CA LEU A 297 45.17 -22.12 8.36
C LEU A 297 44.70 -22.77 9.68
N TYR A 298 43.42 -23.12 9.81
CA TYR A 298 42.89 -23.72 11.05
C TYR A 298 42.48 -25.18 10.78
N PRO A 299 42.82 -26.15 11.65
CA PRO A 299 43.34 -25.99 13.02
C PRO A 299 44.87 -25.86 13.15
N GLU A 300 45.65 -26.04 12.07
CA GLU A 300 47.11 -26.21 12.12
C GLU A 300 47.88 -25.09 12.83
N TYR A 301 47.55 -23.82 12.56
CA TYR A 301 48.27 -22.68 13.13
C TYR A 301 47.65 -22.16 14.45
N GLY A 302 46.55 -22.77 14.91
CA GLY A 302 45.86 -22.41 16.15
C GLY A 302 44.88 -21.23 16.05
N PHE A 303 44.10 -21.03 17.11
CA PHE A 303 42.99 -20.06 17.14
C PHE A 303 43.46 -18.59 17.06
N TRP A 304 44.47 -18.22 17.86
CA TRP A 304 44.89 -16.82 18.01
C TRP A 304 45.59 -16.27 16.77
N SER A 305 46.37 -17.10 16.07
CA SER A 305 47.02 -16.71 14.82
C SER A 305 45.99 -16.43 13.72
N ALA A 306 45.00 -17.33 13.56
CA ALA A 306 43.89 -17.17 12.64
C ALA A 306 43.08 -15.90 12.95
N MET A 307 42.85 -15.60 14.24
CA MET A 307 42.14 -14.39 14.66
C MET A 307 42.93 -13.11 14.34
N MET A 308 44.21 -13.06 14.69
CA MET A 308 45.06 -11.88 14.45
C MET A 308 45.22 -11.60 12.96
N LEU A 309 45.40 -12.65 12.14
CA LEU A 309 45.45 -12.50 10.69
C LEU A 309 44.11 -12.01 10.12
N SER A 310 43.00 -12.61 10.55
CA SER A 310 41.66 -12.17 10.14
C SER A 310 41.39 -10.72 10.51
N MET A 311 41.80 -10.30 11.71
CA MET A 311 41.66 -8.93 12.18
C MET A 311 42.51 -7.96 11.34
N ALA A 312 43.76 -8.32 11.03
CA ALA A 312 44.64 -7.50 10.20
C ALA A 312 44.11 -7.32 8.77
N ILE A 313 43.71 -8.42 8.12
CA ILE A 313 43.12 -8.39 6.76
C ILE A 313 41.81 -7.58 6.76
N THR A 314 40.93 -7.84 7.73
CA THR A 314 39.65 -7.12 7.85
C THR A 314 39.86 -5.62 8.07
N ALA A 315 40.82 -5.23 8.91
CA ALA A 315 41.15 -3.82 9.12
C ALA A 315 41.66 -3.16 7.84
N GLY A 316 42.51 -3.84 7.07
CA GLY A 316 42.98 -3.38 5.76
C GLY A 316 41.84 -3.18 4.76
N LEU A 317 40.94 -4.17 4.63
CA LEU A 317 39.77 -4.08 3.75
C LEU A 317 38.78 -3.01 4.20
N ALA A 318 38.54 -2.86 5.50
CA ALA A 318 37.69 -1.81 6.03
C ALA A 318 38.28 -0.41 5.77
N PHE A 319 39.60 -0.27 5.88
CA PHE A 319 40.29 0.97 5.52
C PHE A 319 40.14 1.31 4.03
N LEU A 320 40.32 0.32 3.14
CA LEU A 320 40.12 0.49 1.70
C LEU A 320 38.67 0.81 1.35
N SER A 321 37.72 0.05 1.90
CA SER A 321 36.27 0.29 1.75
C SER A 321 35.91 1.73 2.14
N TRP A 322 36.41 2.20 3.28
CA TRP A 322 36.13 3.55 3.72
C TRP A 322 36.66 4.61 2.74
N HIS A 323 37.91 4.50 2.31
CA HIS A 323 38.54 5.54 1.48
C HIS A 323 38.10 5.51 0.02
N LEU A 324 37.85 4.32 -0.54
CA LEU A 324 37.52 4.12 -1.95
C LEU A 324 36.02 4.12 -2.22
N VAL A 325 35.19 3.74 -1.24
CA VAL A 325 33.75 3.50 -1.45
C VAL A 325 32.89 4.39 -0.56
N GLU A 326 32.99 4.21 0.77
CA GLU A 326 32.07 4.87 1.71
C GLU A 326 32.28 6.38 1.74
N LYS A 327 33.51 6.86 1.98
CA LYS A 327 33.80 8.30 2.07
C LYS A 327 33.45 9.03 0.78
N PRO A 328 33.78 8.55 -0.44
CA PRO A 328 33.29 9.13 -1.68
C PRO A 328 31.77 9.13 -1.79
N ALA A 329 31.09 8.01 -1.49
CA ALA A 329 29.64 7.93 -1.55
C ALA A 329 28.95 8.91 -0.59
N LEU A 330 29.51 9.10 0.61
CA LEU A 330 28.97 10.05 1.60
C LEU A 330 29.15 11.52 1.19
N ARG A 331 30.00 11.85 0.20
CA ARG A 331 30.09 13.21 -0.36
C ARG A 331 28.82 13.61 -1.11
N PHE A 332 28.06 12.63 -1.64
CA PHE A 332 26.77 12.85 -2.30
C PHE A 332 25.61 13.01 -1.30
N LYS A 333 25.88 13.08 0.01
CA LYS A 333 24.83 13.32 1.01
C LYS A 333 24.09 14.63 0.70
N PRO A 334 22.76 14.59 0.54
CA PRO A 334 22.00 15.80 0.28
C PRO A 334 21.98 16.70 1.51
N SER A 335 22.37 17.97 1.34
CA SER A 335 22.18 19.02 2.35
C SER A 335 20.90 19.83 2.07
N LYS A 336 20.44 20.62 3.05
CA LYS A 336 19.32 21.57 2.86
C LYS A 336 19.59 22.53 1.69
N ASN A 337 20.85 22.92 1.47
CA ASN A 337 21.27 23.84 0.41
C ASN A 337 21.56 23.13 -0.93
N THR A 338 22.09 21.91 -0.91
CA THR A 338 22.46 21.18 -2.15
C THR A 338 21.22 20.76 -2.95
N MET A 339 20.16 20.29 -2.28
CA MET A 339 18.87 20.04 -2.93
C MET A 339 18.02 21.31 -3.13
N SER A 340 18.52 22.49 -2.75
CA SER A 340 17.96 23.75 -3.23
C SER A 340 18.39 24.01 -4.68
N ASN A 341 19.63 23.63 -5.04
CA ASN A 341 20.20 23.87 -6.38
C ASN A 341 20.04 22.67 -7.34
N THR A 342 20.02 21.43 -6.84
CA THR A 342 19.47 20.29 -7.58
C THR A 342 18.08 19.98 -7.06
N ARG A 343 17.17 20.96 -7.16
CA ARG A 343 15.79 20.58 -7.32
C ARG A 343 15.74 19.94 -8.71
N PHE A 344 15.29 18.70 -8.82
CA PHE A 344 14.28 18.46 -9.86
C PHE A 344 13.21 19.50 -9.52
N CYS A 345 13.32 20.69 -10.13
CA CYS A 345 12.38 21.77 -9.94
C CYS A 345 11.12 21.27 -10.62
N LEU A 346 10.37 20.44 -9.90
CA LEU A 346 9.00 20.13 -10.25
C LEU A 346 8.39 21.51 -10.48
N PRO A 347 7.89 21.75 -11.70
CA PRO A 347 7.61 23.10 -12.15
C PRO A 347 6.61 23.74 -11.19
N GLU A 348 6.63 25.06 -11.05
CA GLU A 348 5.70 25.74 -10.14
C GLU A 348 4.25 25.42 -10.47
N ARG A 349 3.97 25.23 -11.76
CA ARG A 349 2.71 24.71 -12.29
C ARG A 349 2.97 23.56 -13.25
N ILE A 350 2.07 22.61 -13.29
CA ILE A 350 2.06 21.55 -14.30
C ILE A 350 1.02 21.83 -15.38
N ASN A 351 1.32 21.40 -16.60
CA ASN A 351 0.45 21.53 -17.75
C ASN A 351 -0.47 20.30 -17.86
N PHE A 352 -1.74 20.54 -18.17
CA PHE A 352 -2.75 19.50 -18.35
C PHE A 352 -2.35 18.45 -19.40
N TYR A 353 -1.91 18.88 -20.59
CA TYR A 353 -1.57 17.97 -21.69
C TYR A 353 -0.37 17.08 -21.36
N ALA A 354 0.64 17.63 -20.69
CA ALA A 354 1.80 16.86 -20.25
C ALA A 354 1.41 15.78 -19.24
N LEU A 355 0.58 16.13 -18.25
CA LEU A 355 0.10 15.16 -17.27
C LEU A 355 -0.85 14.13 -17.88
N TYR A 356 -1.71 14.56 -18.82
CA TYR A 356 -2.60 13.68 -19.58
C TYR A 356 -1.80 12.64 -20.37
N LEU A 357 -0.79 13.05 -21.13
CA LEU A 357 0.07 12.15 -21.90
C LEU A 357 0.82 11.17 -20.98
N ALA A 358 1.31 11.64 -19.83
CA ALA A 358 1.99 10.79 -18.85
C ALA A 358 1.05 9.72 -18.26
N LEU A 359 -0.15 10.11 -17.84
CA LEU A 359 -1.16 9.16 -17.32
C LEU A 359 -1.63 8.20 -18.41
N PHE A 360 -1.88 8.71 -19.62
CA PHE A 360 -2.24 7.90 -20.77
C PHE A 360 -1.16 6.86 -21.08
N ALA A 361 0.11 7.25 -21.12
CA ALA A 361 1.21 6.32 -21.35
C ALA A 361 1.26 5.20 -20.31
N VAL A 362 1.02 5.51 -19.02
CA VAL A 362 0.98 4.49 -17.96
C VAL A 362 -0.20 3.54 -18.16
N TYR A 363 -1.42 4.05 -18.33
CA TYR A 363 -2.61 3.21 -18.50
C TYR A 363 -2.56 2.39 -19.80
N PHE A 364 -2.07 2.99 -20.87
CA PHE A 364 -1.90 2.31 -22.15
C PHE A 364 -0.80 1.25 -22.08
N SER A 365 0.29 1.48 -21.35
CA SER A 365 1.31 0.44 -21.12
C SER A 365 0.73 -0.77 -20.39
N TYR A 366 -0.20 -0.56 -19.46
CA TYR A 366 -0.91 -1.62 -18.78
C TYR A 366 -1.78 -2.42 -19.77
N LEU A 367 -2.52 -1.74 -20.66
CA LEU A 367 -3.27 -2.37 -21.74
C LEU A 367 -2.37 -3.17 -22.69
N LEU A 368 -1.20 -2.65 -23.07
CA LEU A 368 -0.26 -3.35 -23.95
C LEU A 368 0.23 -4.68 -23.36
N ILE A 369 0.45 -4.70 -22.04
CA ILE A 369 0.89 -5.90 -21.32
C ILE A 369 -0.28 -6.89 -21.19
N PHE A 370 -1.48 -6.41 -20.85
CA PHE A 370 -2.69 -7.22 -20.67
C PHE A 370 -3.62 -7.21 -21.90
N TRP A 371 -3.07 -7.20 -23.12
CA TRP A 371 -3.86 -7.10 -24.35
C TRP A 371 -4.86 -8.27 -24.52
N PRO A 372 -6.11 -8.03 -24.95
CA PRO A 372 -6.73 -6.76 -25.40
C PRO A 372 -7.35 -5.90 -24.29
N GLY A 373 -7.04 -6.21 -23.04
CA GLY A 373 -7.65 -5.65 -21.84
C GLY A 373 -8.06 -6.76 -20.88
N ILE A 374 -8.51 -6.38 -19.70
CA ILE A 374 -9.03 -7.34 -18.73
C ILE A 374 -10.49 -7.62 -19.02
N LEU A 375 -10.84 -8.91 -19.17
CA LEU A 375 -12.20 -9.34 -19.45
C LEU A 375 -12.65 -10.36 -18.41
N GLY A 376 -13.93 -10.31 -18.06
CA GLY A 376 -14.59 -11.28 -17.19
C GLY A 376 -16.01 -11.59 -17.69
N GLU A 377 -16.82 -12.19 -16.82
CA GLU A 377 -18.19 -12.60 -17.17
C GLU A 377 -19.09 -11.44 -17.62
N ASP A 378 -18.99 -10.27 -16.99
CA ASP A 378 -19.73 -9.08 -17.46
C ASP A 378 -19.28 -8.61 -18.83
N SER A 379 -17.98 -8.75 -19.13
CA SER A 379 -17.42 -8.44 -20.45
C SER A 379 -17.95 -9.43 -21.48
N LEU A 380 -17.98 -10.73 -21.16
CA LEU A 380 -18.58 -11.75 -22.01
C LEU A 380 -20.06 -11.45 -22.28
N ALA A 381 -20.84 -11.18 -21.24
CA ALA A 381 -22.27 -10.91 -21.35
C ALA A 381 -22.57 -9.70 -22.25
N ILE A 382 -21.82 -8.60 -22.12
CA ILE A 382 -22.06 -7.42 -22.96
C ILE A 382 -21.60 -7.64 -24.41
N LEU A 383 -20.52 -8.39 -24.63
CA LEU A 383 -20.07 -8.74 -25.99
C LEU A 383 -21.08 -9.65 -26.69
N LEU A 384 -21.61 -10.66 -26.00
CA LEU A 384 -22.67 -11.53 -26.52
C LEU A 384 -23.94 -10.74 -26.85
N GLU A 385 -24.35 -9.79 -26.02
CA GLU A 385 -25.51 -8.92 -26.32
C GLU A 385 -25.30 -8.10 -27.61
N VAL A 386 -24.08 -7.61 -27.87
CA VAL A 386 -23.74 -6.90 -29.11
C VAL A 386 -23.71 -7.82 -30.31
N GLU A 387 -23.08 -8.99 -30.19
CA GLU A 387 -22.92 -9.97 -31.27
C GLU A 387 -24.23 -10.66 -31.66
N SER A 388 -25.12 -10.88 -30.68
CA SER A 388 -26.45 -11.46 -30.91
C SER A 388 -27.49 -10.40 -31.29
N ASN A 389 -27.10 -9.15 -31.54
CA ASN A 389 -28.02 -8.03 -31.77
C ASN A 389 -29.16 -7.95 -30.73
N ARG A 390 -28.82 -8.13 -29.44
CA ARG A 390 -29.72 -8.14 -28.28
C ARG A 390 -30.76 -9.27 -28.21
N GLU A 391 -30.59 -10.36 -28.95
CA GLU A 391 -31.30 -11.61 -28.62
C GLU A 391 -31.02 -12.04 -27.17
N PHE A 392 -29.75 -12.12 -26.82
CA PHE A 392 -29.27 -12.17 -25.43
C PHE A 392 -29.20 -10.75 -24.84
N GLN A 393 -29.56 -10.57 -23.56
CA GLN A 393 -29.49 -9.28 -22.87
C GLN A 393 -28.68 -9.43 -21.57
N SER A 394 -27.61 -8.63 -21.44
CA SER A 394 -26.70 -8.65 -20.29
C SER A 394 -27.28 -8.03 -19.02
N GLY A 395 -28.44 -7.37 -19.11
CA GLY A 395 -29.04 -6.59 -18.03
C GLY A 395 -28.31 -5.29 -17.71
N LYS A 396 -27.25 -4.93 -18.45
CA LYS A 396 -26.53 -3.65 -18.25
C LYS A 396 -27.36 -2.46 -18.77
N PRO A 397 -27.06 -1.23 -18.31
CA PRO A 397 -27.71 -0.02 -18.81
C PRO A 397 -27.56 0.13 -20.33
N ILE A 398 -28.61 0.65 -20.97
CA ILE A 398 -28.63 0.75 -22.44
C ILE A 398 -27.50 1.61 -23.01
N PHE A 399 -27.09 2.66 -22.29
CA PHE A 399 -25.96 3.48 -22.69
C PHE A 399 -24.66 2.67 -22.77
N TRP A 400 -24.43 1.76 -21.81
CA TRP A 400 -23.25 0.89 -21.83
C TRP A 400 -23.27 -0.05 -23.03
N TYR A 401 -24.43 -0.64 -23.35
CA TYR A 401 -24.61 -1.40 -24.58
C TYR A 401 -24.31 -0.56 -25.83
N LEU A 402 -24.88 0.65 -25.96
CA LEU A 402 -24.65 1.52 -27.12
C LEU A 402 -23.18 1.90 -27.25
N PHE A 403 -22.49 2.14 -26.14
CA PHE A 403 -21.05 2.42 -26.11
C PHE A 403 -20.26 1.22 -26.66
N VAL A 404 -20.46 0.02 -26.12
CA VAL A 404 -19.76 -1.18 -26.60
C VAL A 404 -20.14 -1.46 -28.05
N ASN A 405 -21.43 -1.41 -28.41
CA ASN A 405 -21.88 -1.59 -29.80
C ASN A 405 -21.22 -0.60 -30.77
N SER A 406 -21.00 0.65 -30.38
CA SER A 406 -20.41 1.66 -31.28
C SER A 406 -18.91 1.47 -31.49
N PHE A 407 -18.19 0.97 -30.50
CA PHE A 407 -16.72 0.88 -30.53
C PHE A 407 -16.19 -0.54 -30.77
N TYR A 408 -16.93 -1.57 -30.40
CA TYR A 408 -16.57 -2.97 -30.62
C TYR A 408 -17.07 -3.46 -31.99
N LYS A 409 -18.38 -3.35 -32.27
CA LYS A 409 -19.04 -4.00 -33.42
C LYS A 409 -18.46 -3.63 -34.80
N PRO A 410 -18.04 -2.38 -35.09
CA PRO A 410 -17.49 -2.06 -36.40
C PRO A 410 -16.15 -2.73 -36.71
N PHE A 411 -15.42 -3.16 -35.67
CA PHE A 411 -14.05 -3.65 -35.78
C PHE A 411 -13.86 -5.08 -35.26
N ASN A 412 -14.81 -5.60 -34.47
CA ASN A 412 -14.70 -6.85 -33.70
C ASN A 412 -13.48 -6.91 -32.76
N LEU A 413 -12.96 -5.74 -32.35
CA LEU A 413 -11.78 -5.59 -31.50
C LEU A 413 -12.16 -5.04 -30.12
N VAL A 414 -11.91 -5.82 -29.07
CA VAL A 414 -12.22 -5.49 -27.68
C VAL A 414 -11.36 -4.34 -27.14
N GLU A 415 -10.13 -4.21 -27.63
CA GLU A 415 -9.21 -3.16 -27.19
C GLU A 415 -9.72 -1.75 -27.51
N ILE A 416 -10.56 -1.56 -28.52
CA ILE A 416 -11.04 -0.23 -28.95
C ILE A 416 -11.90 0.44 -27.87
N PRO A 417 -13.02 -0.16 -27.39
CA PRO A 417 -13.78 0.43 -26.30
C PRO A 417 -12.93 0.60 -25.02
N VAL A 418 -11.95 -0.29 -24.76
CA VAL A 418 -11.02 -0.15 -23.62
C VAL A 418 -10.10 1.08 -23.80
N ILE A 419 -9.55 1.33 -24.98
CA ILE A 419 -8.75 2.52 -25.28
C ILE A 419 -9.57 3.79 -25.08
N VAL A 420 -10.82 3.81 -25.53
CA VAL A 420 -11.72 4.98 -25.34
C VAL A 420 -11.96 5.25 -23.85
N GLN A 421 -12.16 4.21 -23.03
CA GLN A 421 -12.27 4.37 -21.58
C GLN A 421 -11.00 4.96 -20.98
N ILE A 422 -9.82 4.47 -21.38
CA ILE A 422 -8.52 4.98 -20.91
C ILE A 422 -8.36 6.46 -21.28
N LEU A 423 -8.69 6.85 -22.52
CA LEU A 423 -8.61 8.23 -22.97
C LEU A 423 -9.47 9.16 -22.12
N VAL A 424 -10.72 8.77 -21.84
CA VAL A 424 -11.65 9.57 -21.03
C VAL A 424 -11.20 9.63 -19.57
N ALA A 425 -10.88 8.49 -18.96
CA ALA A 425 -10.46 8.42 -17.56
C ALA A 425 -9.19 9.24 -17.31
N THR A 426 -8.17 9.11 -18.16
CA THR A 426 -6.91 9.84 -18.00
C THR A 426 -7.08 11.34 -18.22
N ALA A 427 -7.98 11.78 -19.10
CA ALA A 427 -8.33 13.20 -19.24
C ALA A 427 -8.96 13.76 -17.96
N ILE A 428 -9.88 13.02 -17.34
CA ILE A 428 -10.50 13.41 -16.07
C ILE A 428 -9.47 13.47 -14.94
N LEU A 429 -8.66 12.41 -14.79
CA LEU A 429 -7.62 12.34 -13.77
C LEU A 429 -6.59 13.47 -13.94
N ALA A 430 -6.13 13.71 -15.17
CA ALA A 430 -5.20 14.79 -15.48
C ALA A 430 -5.78 16.16 -15.13
N ARG A 431 -7.08 16.38 -15.39
CA ARG A 431 -7.75 17.64 -15.05
C ARG A 431 -7.71 17.90 -13.55
N ILE A 432 -8.15 16.92 -12.76
CA ILE A 432 -8.23 17.04 -11.31
C ILE A 432 -6.83 17.22 -10.72
N LEU A 433 -5.89 16.35 -11.09
CA LEU A 433 -4.53 16.38 -10.55
C LEU A 433 -3.77 17.66 -10.94
N THR A 434 -3.98 18.17 -12.15
CA THR A 434 -3.41 19.47 -12.57
C THR A 434 -3.91 20.60 -11.67
N TYR A 435 -5.21 20.64 -11.37
CA TYR A 435 -5.76 21.61 -10.43
C TYR A 435 -5.18 21.44 -9.02
N VAL A 436 -5.14 20.21 -8.50
CA VAL A 436 -4.61 19.94 -7.16
C VAL A 436 -3.16 20.38 -7.03
N TYR A 437 -2.33 20.10 -8.04
CA TYR A 437 -0.93 20.52 -8.04
C TYR A 437 -0.81 22.05 -8.03
N ASN A 438 -1.54 22.72 -8.92
CA ASN A 438 -1.42 24.16 -9.15
C ASN A 438 -2.05 24.99 -8.02
N GLU A 439 -3.15 24.51 -7.42
CA GLU A 439 -3.94 25.27 -6.45
C GLU A 439 -3.83 24.74 -5.01
N ASN A 440 -3.76 23.42 -4.80
CA ASN A 440 -3.70 22.83 -3.45
C ASN A 440 -2.28 22.42 -3.00
N GLY A 441 -1.31 22.43 -3.93
CA GLY A 441 0.10 22.17 -3.70
C GLY A 441 0.55 20.74 -3.97
N LYS A 442 1.86 20.51 -3.89
CA LYS A 442 2.52 19.27 -4.33
C LYS A 442 2.17 18.04 -3.49
N LYS A 443 1.98 18.21 -2.16
CA LYS A 443 1.68 17.10 -1.25
C LYS A 443 0.35 16.39 -1.58
N PRO A 444 -0.81 17.06 -1.66
CA PRO A 444 -2.06 16.40 -2.04
C PRO A 444 -2.00 15.82 -3.46
N PHE A 445 -1.28 16.45 -4.39
CA PHE A 445 -1.07 15.89 -5.72
C PHE A 445 -0.40 14.52 -5.68
N PHE A 446 0.75 14.37 -5.00
CA PHE A 446 1.45 13.08 -4.95
C PHE A 446 0.65 12.01 -4.19
N ILE A 447 -0.14 12.40 -3.19
CA ILE A 447 -1.04 11.48 -2.49
C ILE A 447 -2.10 10.93 -3.47
N LEU A 448 -2.81 11.82 -4.17
CA LEU A 448 -3.84 11.39 -5.12
C LEU A 448 -3.26 10.65 -6.32
N LEU A 449 -2.08 11.06 -6.80
CA LEU A 449 -1.39 10.38 -7.89
C LEU A 449 -1.03 8.95 -7.50
N ALA A 450 -0.33 8.75 -6.38
CA ALA A 450 0.17 7.43 -6.00
C ALA A 450 -0.90 6.49 -5.46
N PHE A 451 -1.80 7.00 -4.61
CA PHE A 451 -2.75 6.16 -3.87
C PHE A 451 -4.14 6.08 -4.48
N VAL A 452 -4.45 6.88 -5.51
CA VAL A 452 -5.75 6.81 -6.21
C VAL A 452 -5.52 6.62 -7.70
N ALA A 453 -4.94 7.60 -8.40
CA ALA A 453 -4.84 7.58 -9.86
C ALA A 453 -3.89 6.49 -10.40
N LEU A 454 -2.86 6.09 -9.66
CA LEU A 454 -1.96 4.99 -10.03
C LEU A 454 -2.17 3.75 -9.15
N ALA A 455 -3.27 3.70 -8.39
CA ALA A 455 -3.59 2.52 -7.60
C ALA A 455 -3.80 1.32 -8.53
N PRO A 456 -3.14 0.16 -8.29
CA PRO A 456 -3.17 -0.97 -9.21
C PRO A 456 -4.58 -1.42 -9.60
N HIS A 457 -5.53 -1.42 -8.67
CA HIS A 457 -6.90 -1.83 -8.93
C HIS A 457 -7.72 -0.79 -9.69
N LEU A 458 -7.48 0.52 -9.52
CA LEU A 458 -8.16 1.54 -10.32
C LEU A 458 -7.70 1.46 -11.78
N VAL A 459 -6.39 1.27 -12.01
CA VAL A 459 -5.82 1.02 -13.35
C VAL A 459 -6.41 -0.25 -13.93
N PHE A 460 -6.45 -1.34 -13.15
CA PHE A 460 -7.09 -2.61 -13.54
C PHE A 460 -8.54 -2.41 -14.01
N TYR A 461 -9.40 -1.78 -13.20
CA TYR A 461 -10.81 -1.60 -13.58
C TYR A 461 -10.99 -0.66 -14.76
N THR A 462 -10.12 0.36 -14.91
CA THR A 462 -10.18 1.29 -16.05
C THR A 462 -9.69 0.66 -17.35
N THR A 463 -8.83 -0.36 -17.27
CA THR A 463 -8.31 -1.13 -18.41
C THR A 463 -9.11 -2.41 -18.65
N SER A 464 -10.21 -2.60 -17.92
CA SER A 464 -11.13 -3.71 -18.09
C SER A 464 -12.34 -3.29 -18.93
N LEU A 465 -12.98 -4.23 -19.64
CA LEU A 465 -14.26 -3.97 -20.29
C LEU A 465 -15.41 -4.07 -19.27
N TYR A 466 -15.36 -3.22 -18.25
CA TYR A 466 -16.35 -3.04 -17.19
C TYR A 466 -16.68 -1.56 -17.06
N SER A 467 -17.94 -1.23 -16.78
CA SER A 467 -18.33 0.18 -16.60
C SER A 467 -17.86 0.77 -15.27
N ASP A 468 -17.46 -0.05 -14.30
CA ASP A 468 -17.14 0.34 -12.93
C ASP A 468 -15.99 1.35 -12.82
N GLY A 469 -14.87 1.08 -13.50
CA GLY A 469 -13.66 1.91 -13.44
C GLY A 469 -13.87 3.29 -14.06
N ILE A 470 -14.44 3.30 -15.27
CA ILE A 470 -14.76 4.55 -15.96
C ILE A 470 -15.86 5.33 -15.23
N TYR A 471 -16.86 4.65 -14.65
CA TYR A 471 -17.88 5.28 -13.82
C TYR A 471 -17.25 5.98 -12.59
N ALA A 472 -16.34 5.32 -11.88
CA ALA A 472 -15.69 5.91 -10.71
C ALA A 472 -14.88 7.16 -11.07
N CYS A 473 -14.13 7.13 -12.17
CA CYS A 473 -13.39 8.29 -12.67
C CYS A 473 -14.35 9.42 -13.11
N ALA A 474 -15.38 9.09 -13.89
CA ALA A 474 -16.37 10.05 -14.38
C ALA A 474 -17.20 10.67 -13.26
N LEU A 475 -17.57 9.91 -12.23
CA LEU A 475 -18.22 10.43 -11.03
C LEU A 475 -17.33 11.46 -10.33
N ALA A 476 -16.06 11.14 -10.11
CA ALA A 476 -15.10 12.08 -9.52
C ALA A 476 -14.95 13.34 -10.38
N GLY A 477 -14.87 13.20 -11.71
CA GLY A 477 -14.78 14.31 -12.66
C GLY A 477 -16.01 15.22 -12.64
N LEU A 478 -17.20 14.63 -12.72
CA LEU A 478 -18.48 15.35 -12.65
C LEU A 478 -18.59 16.14 -11.34
N LEU A 479 -18.37 15.49 -10.20
CA LEU A 479 -18.49 16.14 -8.89
C LEU A 479 -17.44 17.24 -8.68
N PHE A 480 -16.21 16.99 -9.12
CA PHE A 480 -15.14 17.98 -9.06
C PHE A 480 -15.45 19.22 -9.91
N GLU A 481 -15.89 19.05 -11.16
CA GLU A 481 -16.26 20.18 -12.01
C GLU A 481 -17.53 20.87 -11.52
N THR A 482 -18.50 20.15 -10.95
CA THR A 482 -19.65 20.74 -10.28
C THR A 482 -19.22 21.66 -9.15
N TRP A 483 -18.33 21.20 -8.26
CA TRP A 483 -17.80 22.04 -7.18
C TRP A 483 -17.10 23.29 -7.69
N ILE A 484 -16.19 23.15 -8.68
CA ILE A 484 -15.47 24.30 -9.25
C ILE A 484 -16.44 25.31 -9.89
N CYS A 485 -17.40 24.83 -10.67
CA CYS A 485 -18.35 25.70 -11.37
C CYS A 485 -19.28 26.42 -10.39
N LEU A 486 -19.74 25.75 -9.33
CA LEU A 486 -20.57 26.36 -8.29
C LEU A 486 -19.79 27.40 -7.48
N ARG A 487 -18.53 27.10 -7.14
CA ARG A 487 -17.65 28.03 -6.44
C ARG A 487 -17.41 29.30 -7.26
N ASN A 488 -17.11 29.14 -8.55
CA ASN A 488 -16.78 30.27 -9.44
C ASN A 488 -18.01 30.94 -10.04
N LYS A 489 -19.21 30.35 -9.88
CA LYS A 489 -20.46 30.74 -10.54
C LYS A 489 -20.33 30.90 -12.06
N ALA A 490 -19.41 30.15 -12.65
CA ALA A 490 -19.08 30.20 -14.07
C ALA A 490 -18.53 28.84 -14.54
N VAL A 491 -18.75 28.54 -15.81
CA VAL A 491 -18.27 27.30 -16.45
C VAL A 491 -17.14 27.65 -17.42
N SER A 492 -15.95 27.10 -17.17
CA SER A 492 -14.80 27.29 -18.04
C SER A 492 -14.88 26.39 -19.28
N ARG A 493 -14.11 26.69 -20.35
CA ARG A 493 -14.00 25.81 -21.52
C ARG A 493 -13.53 24.40 -21.15
N MET A 494 -12.59 24.31 -20.21
CA MET A 494 -12.11 23.03 -19.70
C MET A 494 -13.20 22.28 -18.94
N SER A 495 -14.00 22.98 -18.14
CA SER A 495 -15.15 22.40 -17.42
C SER A 495 -16.20 21.87 -18.40
N PHE A 496 -16.50 22.59 -19.50
CA PHE A 496 -17.38 22.09 -20.55
C PHE A 496 -16.87 20.77 -21.15
N PHE A 497 -15.59 20.72 -21.51
CA PHE A 497 -14.99 19.50 -22.06
C PHE A 497 -15.09 18.32 -21.08
N ILE A 498 -14.72 18.53 -19.82
CA ILE A 498 -14.71 17.47 -18.80
C ILE A 498 -16.12 17.02 -18.44
N LEU A 499 -17.08 17.94 -18.33
CA LEU A 499 -18.49 17.61 -18.16
C LEU A 499 -19.02 16.81 -19.35
N PHE A 500 -18.69 17.23 -20.59
CA PHE A 500 -19.11 16.52 -21.80
C PHE A 500 -18.64 15.06 -21.82
N VAL A 501 -17.40 14.78 -21.43
CA VAL A 501 -16.90 13.39 -21.41
C VAL A 501 -17.30 12.62 -20.15
N SER A 502 -17.57 13.29 -19.02
CA SER A 502 -17.92 12.62 -17.75
C SER A 502 -19.40 12.25 -17.65
N ILE A 503 -20.31 13.12 -18.08
CA ILE A 503 -21.77 12.91 -18.03
C ILE A 503 -22.23 11.54 -18.55
N PRO A 504 -21.84 11.08 -19.75
CA PRO A 504 -22.29 9.80 -20.29
C PRO A 504 -22.02 8.64 -19.33
N PHE A 505 -20.80 8.58 -18.80
CA PHE A 505 -20.38 7.49 -17.91
C PHE A 505 -20.89 7.68 -16.48
N ALA A 506 -20.84 8.90 -15.95
CA ALA A 506 -21.24 9.19 -14.57
C ALA A 506 -22.75 9.05 -14.35
N ILE A 507 -23.57 9.27 -15.37
CA ILE A 507 -25.04 9.24 -15.24
C ILE A 507 -25.63 7.95 -15.82
N PHE A 508 -25.16 7.50 -16.98
CA PHE A 508 -25.87 6.47 -17.76
C PHE A 508 -25.16 5.11 -17.83
N ALA A 509 -23.87 5.01 -17.48
CA ALA A 509 -23.15 3.73 -17.54
C ALA A 509 -23.49 2.77 -16.38
N ARG A 510 -24.13 3.27 -15.31
CA ARG A 510 -24.61 2.45 -14.18
C ARG A 510 -25.99 2.90 -13.70
N PRO A 511 -26.84 2.00 -13.17
CA PRO A 511 -28.20 2.35 -12.72
C PRO A 511 -28.23 3.44 -11.64
N ASN A 512 -27.30 3.39 -10.67
CA ASN A 512 -27.18 4.40 -9.60
C ASN A 512 -26.63 5.76 -10.10
N GLY A 513 -26.15 5.83 -11.34
CA GLY A 513 -25.69 7.08 -11.94
C GLY A 513 -26.78 8.15 -12.05
N ILE A 514 -28.06 7.75 -12.03
CA ILE A 514 -29.20 8.67 -12.10
C ILE A 514 -29.22 9.72 -10.96
N ILE A 515 -28.69 9.38 -9.79
CA ILE A 515 -28.57 10.33 -8.65
C ILE A 515 -27.70 11.53 -9.03
N ASN A 516 -26.73 11.33 -9.94
CA ASN A 516 -25.79 12.38 -10.34
C ASN A 516 -26.44 13.46 -11.24
N ILE A 517 -27.69 13.27 -11.70
CA ILE A 517 -28.47 14.32 -12.37
C ILE A 517 -28.65 15.55 -11.48
N ILE A 518 -28.66 15.38 -10.15
CA ILE A 518 -28.71 16.48 -9.17
C ILE A 518 -27.59 17.51 -9.46
N ALA A 519 -26.40 17.04 -9.84
CA ALA A 519 -25.28 17.92 -10.18
C ALA A 519 -25.61 18.86 -11.35
N LEU A 520 -26.27 18.33 -12.39
CA LEU A 520 -26.65 19.10 -13.58
C LEU A 520 -27.79 20.08 -13.27
N VAL A 521 -28.79 19.65 -12.50
CA VAL A 521 -29.90 20.52 -12.07
C VAL A 521 -29.39 21.70 -11.25
N VAL A 522 -28.50 21.45 -10.28
CA VAL A 522 -27.93 22.51 -9.44
C VAL A 522 -27.05 23.45 -10.27
N LEU A 523 -26.24 22.94 -11.20
CA LEU A 523 -25.48 23.79 -12.11
C LEU A 523 -26.39 24.66 -13.00
N ALA A 524 -27.44 24.09 -13.57
CA ALA A 524 -28.40 24.81 -14.40
C ALA A 524 -29.15 25.91 -13.62
N ALA A 525 -29.38 25.71 -12.33
CA ALA A 525 -30.03 26.68 -11.45
C ALA A 525 -29.09 27.82 -10.99
N VAL A 526 -27.81 27.50 -10.73
CA VAL A 526 -26.85 28.47 -10.16
C VAL A 526 -26.14 29.31 -11.23
N ILE A 527 -25.85 28.74 -12.40
CA ILE A 527 -25.13 29.45 -13.47
C ILE A 527 -26.07 30.44 -14.17
N ARG A 528 -25.81 31.75 -13.97
CA ARG A 528 -26.65 32.84 -14.52
C ARG A 528 -26.18 33.37 -15.88
N ILE A 529 -24.99 32.99 -16.36
CA ILE A 529 -24.45 33.47 -17.63
C ILE A 529 -25.17 32.76 -18.79
N PRO A 530 -25.94 33.46 -19.64
CA PRO A 530 -26.83 32.81 -20.62
C PRO A 530 -26.11 31.88 -21.60
N LYS A 531 -24.97 32.30 -22.17
CA LYS A 531 -24.17 31.47 -23.08
C LYS A 531 -23.66 30.19 -22.42
N GLN A 532 -23.26 30.26 -21.15
CA GLN A 532 -22.77 29.09 -20.42
C GLN A 532 -23.92 28.15 -20.03
N ARG A 533 -25.07 28.70 -19.65
CA ARG A 533 -26.28 27.92 -19.38
C ARG A 533 -26.79 27.19 -20.62
N LEU A 534 -26.81 27.86 -21.77
CA LEU A 534 -27.12 27.24 -23.07
C LEU A 534 -26.12 26.13 -23.41
N GLY A 535 -24.82 26.37 -23.17
CA GLY A 535 -23.79 25.34 -23.35
C GLY A 535 -23.99 24.11 -22.45
N LEU A 536 -24.33 24.31 -21.16
CA LEU A 536 -24.63 23.21 -20.24
C LEU A 536 -25.87 22.45 -20.67
N ALA A 537 -26.91 23.16 -21.12
CA ALA A 537 -28.12 22.56 -21.65
C ALA A 537 -27.81 21.75 -22.92
N ALA A 538 -27.01 22.27 -23.84
CA ALA A 538 -26.60 21.57 -25.05
C ALA A 538 -25.83 20.28 -24.74
N VAL A 539 -24.82 20.35 -23.85
CA VAL A 539 -24.05 19.17 -23.42
C VAL A 539 -24.94 18.12 -22.77
N SER A 540 -25.85 18.55 -21.88
CA SER A 540 -26.76 17.64 -21.19
C SER A 540 -27.78 17.03 -22.15
N LEU A 541 -28.33 17.83 -23.06
CA LEU A 541 -29.33 17.41 -24.03
C LEU A 541 -28.77 16.35 -24.99
N VAL A 542 -27.53 16.51 -25.47
CA VAL A 542 -26.88 15.50 -26.34
C VAL A 542 -26.91 14.12 -25.68
N TRP A 543 -26.46 14.01 -24.43
CA TRP A 543 -26.40 12.71 -23.75
C TRP A 543 -27.76 12.19 -23.31
N VAL A 544 -28.67 13.07 -22.90
CA VAL A 544 -30.07 12.69 -22.60
C VAL A 544 -30.76 12.17 -23.85
N THR A 545 -30.57 12.80 -25.01
CA THR A 545 -31.12 12.34 -26.29
C THR A 545 -30.55 10.98 -26.67
N VAL A 546 -29.24 10.75 -26.53
CA VAL A 546 -28.63 9.44 -26.79
C VAL A 546 -29.19 8.37 -25.84
N ALA A 547 -29.30 8.66 -24.54
CA ALA A 547 -29.86 7.73 -23.57
C ALA A 547 -31.33 7.41 -23.85
N PHE A 548 -32.14 8.44 -24.12
CA PHE A 548 -33.57 8.29 -24.42
C PHE A 548 -33.81 7.55 -25.73
N TYR A 549 -33.06 7.90 -26.79
CA TYR A 549 -33.08 7.18 -28.06
C TYR A 549 -32.72 5.70 -27.86
N GLY A 550 -31.74 5.42 -27.01
CA GLY A 550 -31.39 4.06 -26.58
C GLY A 550 -32.59 3.34 -25.97
N VAL A 551 -33.17 3.89 -24.90
CA VAL A 551 -34.31 3.28 -24.19
C VAL A 551 -35.53 3.09 -25.11
N ALA A 552 -35.83 4.07 -25.97
CA ALA A 552 -36.99 4.03 -26.86
C ALA A 552 -36.88 2.92 -27.92
N ASN A 553 -35.69 2.73 -28.49
CA ASN A 553 -35.46 1.77 -29.57
C ASN A 553 -35.01 0.38 -29.09
N HIS A 554 -34.52 0.27 -27.84
CA HIS A 554 -33.92 -0.96 -27.34
C HIS A 554 -34.47 -1.32 -25.94
N LYS A 555 -35.73 -1.75 -25.89
CA LYS A 555 -36.38 -2.14 -24.64
C LYS A 555 -35.78 -3.42 -24.04
N HIS A 556 -35.69 -3.47 -22.72
CA HIS A 556 -35.36 -4.69 -21.98
C HIS A 556 -36.57 -5.62 -21.96
N LYS A 557 -36.35 -6.90 -22.28
CA LYS A 557 -37.42 -7.93 -22.27
C LYS A 557 -37.81 -8.31 -20.84
N THR A 558 -36.82 -8.38 -19.95
CA THR A 558 -36.97 -8.77 -18.54
C THR A 558 -36.22 -7.80 -17.61
N PRO A 559 -36.78 -6.60 -17.34
CA PRO A 559 -36.12 -5.64 -16.47
C PRO A 559 -36.14 -6.15 -15.02
N ILE A 560 -34.98 -6.57 -14.51
CA ILE A 560 -34.78 -6.84 -13.09
C ILE A 560 -34.55 -5.47 -12.41
N GLY A 561 -35.60 -4.92 -11.79
CA GLY A 561 -35.48 -3.69 -10.99
C GLY A 561 -34.57 -3.87 -9.78
N THR A 562 -34.28 -2.80 -9.05
CA THR A 562 -33.46 -2.89 -7.81
C THR A 562 -34.23 -3.42 -6.61
N VAL A 563 -35.56 -3.32 -6.63
CA VAL A 563 -36.42 -3.62 -5.48
C VAL A 563 -36.67 -5.11 -5.32
N TYR A 564 -36.98 -5.81 -6.41
CA TYR A 564 -37.25 -7.24 -6.38
C TYR A 564 -36.06 -8.06 -5.83
N PRO A 565 -34.81 -7.86 -6.28
CA PRO A 565 -33.67 -8.60 -5.75
C PRO A 565 -33.44 -8.40 -4.26
N VAL A 566 -33.62 -7.17 -3.74
CA VAL A 566 -33.48 -6.89 -2.31
C VAL A 566 -34.59 -7.56 -1.52
N ALA A 567 -35.84 -7.45 -1.98
CA ALA A 567 -36.98 -8.10 -1.35
C ALA A 567 -36.80 -9.62 -1.31
N LEU A 568 -36.35 -10.22 -2.42
CA LEU A 568 -36.05 -11.64 -2.54
C LEU A 568 -34.94 -12.08 -1.59
N PHE A 569 -33.77 -11.47 -1.72
CA PHE A 569 -32.57 -11.83 -0.96
C PHE A 569 -32.83 -11.75 0.55
N GLU A 570 -33.47 -10.67 1.00
CA GLU A 570 -33.75 -10.46 2.43
C GLU A 570 -34.90 -11.34 2.93
N THR A 571 -35.91 -11.62 2.10
CA THR A 571 -36.95 -12.58 2.50
C THR A 571 -36.37 -13.97 2.72
N VAL A 572 -35.40 -14.41 1.89
CA VAL A 572 -34.67 -15.67 2.09
C VAL A 572 -33.74 -15.61 3.32
N ASN A 573 -33.10 -14.47 3.57
CA ASN A 573 -32.32 -14.24 4.79
C ASN A 573 -33.20 -14.40 6.06
N PHE A 574 -34.43 -13.91 6.05
CA PHE A 574 -35.35 -14.01 7.18
C PHE A 574 -35.90 -15.43 7.42
N LEU A 575 -35.73 -16.32 6.46
CA LEU A 575 -36.09 -17.74 6.57
C LEU A 575 -34.99 -18.60 7.21
N GLN A 576 -33.79 -18.05 7.41
CA GLN A 576 -32.67 -18.79 8.00
C GLN A 576 -32.99 -19.22 9.45
N PRO A 577 -32.57 -20.43 9.87
CA PRO A 577 -32.86 -20.93 11.20
C PRO A 577 -32.26 -20.04 12.29
N HIS A 578 -33.06 -19.72 13.32
CA HIS A 578 -32.57 -19.00 14.49
C HIS A 578 -31.82 -19.92 15.45
N ALA A 579 -30.88 -19.35 16.21
CA ALA A 579 -30.15 -20.07 17.25
C ALA A 579 -31.12 -20.80 18.19
N MET A 580 -30.87 -22.10 18.42
CA MET A 580 -31.68 -22.98 19.26
C MET A 580 -33.16 -23.16 18.81
N GLY A 581 -33.53 -22.73 17.60
CA GLY A 581 -34.91 -22.89 17.10
C GLY A 581 -35.96 -22.12 17.91
N LEU A 582 -35.54 -21.08 18.65
CA LEU A 582 -36.37 -20.40 19.66
C LEU A 582 -37.61 -19.70 19.10
N TYR A 583 -37.62 -19.37 17.80
CA TYR A 583 -38.73 -18.69 17.14
C TYR A 583 -38.91 -19.20 15.71
N PRO A 584 -40.16 -19.33 15.22
CA PRO A 584 -40.41 -19.58 13.81
C PRO A 584 -39.99 -18.38 12.94
N PRO A 585 -39.67 -18.59 11.66
CA PRO A 585 -39.36 -17.51 10.72
C PRO A 585 -40.48 -16.46 10.67
N ARG A 586 -40.11 -15.18 10.77
CA ARG A 586 -41.08 -14.07 10.77
C ARG A 586 -41.34 -13.55 9.36
N VAL A 587 -41.71 -14.46 8.46
CA VAL A 587 -42.03 -14.18 7.06
C VAL A 587 -43.51 -14.43 6.82
N SER A 588 -44.17 -13.58 6.03
CA SER A 588 -45.59 -13.75 5.76
C SER A 588 -45.87 -15.00 4.91
N ALA A 589 -47.00 -15.67 5.18
CA ALA A 589 -47.40 -16.86 4.43
C ALA A 589 -47.50 -16.62 2.90
N PRO A 590 -48.03 -15.49 2.40
CA PRO A 590 -48.04 -15.21 0.96
C PRO A 590 -46.63 -15.09 0.37
N ALA A 591 -45.65 -14.57 1.12
CA ALA A 591 -44.27 -14.50 0.66
C ALA A 591 -43.61 -15.89 0.58
N ILE A 592 -43.92 -16.79 1.52
CA ILE A 592 -43.47 -18.19 1.47
C ILE A 592 -44.09 -18.90 0.27
N GLN A 593 -45.39 -18.77 0.05
CA GLN A 593 -46.07 -19.35 -1.11
C GLN A 593 -45.50 -18.84 -2.44
N ALA A 594 -45.16 -17.55 -2.52
CA ALA A 594 -44.52 -16.98 -3.70
C ALA A 594 -43.14 -17.60 -3.98
N LEU A 595 -42.33 -17.87 -2.95
CA LEU A 595 -41.05 -18.55 -3.09
C LEU A 595 -41.22 -20.02 -3.51
N GLU A 596 -42.15 -20.74 -2.87
CA GLU A 596 -42.46 -22.15 -3.14
C GLU A 596 -43.06 -22.38 -4.54
N SER A 597 -43.61 -21.33 -5.17
CA SER A 597 -44.08 -21.39 -6.55
C SER A 597 -42.98 -21.71 -7.57
N VAL A 598 -41.71 -21.48 -7.21
CA VAL A 598 -40.55 -21.71 -8.08
C VAL A 598 -39.77 -22.96 -7.65
N ALA A 599 -39.45 -23.07 -6.36
CA ALA A 599 -38.63 -24.16 -5.83
C ALA A 599 -38.99 -24.50 -4.38
N PRO A 600 -38.79 -25.75 -3.92
CA PRO A 600 -39.00 -26.11 -2.53
C PRO A 600 -38.17 -25.25 -1.56
N LEU A 601 -38.76 -24.89 -0.41
CA LEU A 601 -38.15 -23.97 0.55
C LEU A 601 -36.78 -24.44 1.06
N ASP A 602 -36.62 -25.75 1.29
CA ASP A 602 -35.35 -26.34 1.74
C ASP A 602 -34.23 -26.14 0.72
N LEU A 603 -34.55 -26.19 -0.58
CA LEU A 603 -33.58 -25.93 -1.64
C LEU A 603 -33.20 -24.45 -1.66
N ILE A 604 -34.16 -23.55 -1.51
CA ILE A 604 -33.93 -22.10 -1.45
C ILE A 604 -33.01 -21.74 -0.28
N ILE A 605 -33.32 -22.27 0.92
CA ILE A 605 -32.52 -22.04 2.13
C ILE A 605 -31.10 -22.60 1.97
N LYS A 606 -30.95 -23.79 1.37
CA LYS A 606 -29.65 -24.42 1.12
C LYS A 606 -28.74 -23.57 0.23
N TYR A 607 -29.30 -22.87 -0.75
CA TYR A 607 -28.56 -22.01 -1.67
C TYR A 607 -28.53 -20.54 -1.22
N TYR A 608 -28.92 -20.22 0.01
CA TYR A 608 -28.69 -18.89 0.55
C TYR A 608 -27.21 -18.70 0.87
N ASP A 609 -26.62 -17.63 0.33
CA ASP A 609 -25.30 -17.15 0.71
C ASP A 609 -25.44 -15.76 1.32
N ARG A 610 -24.78 -15.54 2.46
CA ARG A 610 -24.90 -14.30 3.24
C ARG A 610 -24.27 -13.10 2.54
N ASP A 611 -23.30 -13.35 1.66
CA ASP A 611 -22.49 -12.34 1.01
C ASP A 611 -22.94 -12.12 -0.46
N TYR A 612 -23.61 -13.11 -1.08
CA TYR A 612 -24.04 -13.08 -2.48
C TYR A 612 -25.45 -13.65 -2.71
N TRP A 613 -26.25 -12.95 -3.53
CA TRP A 613 -27.54 -13.48 -3.99
C TRP A 613 -27.43 -14.46 -5.17
N ASP A 614 -26.29 -14.46 -5.90
CA ASP A 614 -26.07 -15.22 -7.14
C ASP A 614 -26.40 -16.73 -7.01
N PRO A 615 -26.12 -17.41 -5.89
CA PRO A 615 -26.53 -18.80 -5.67
C PRO A 615 -28.04 -19.07 -5.77
N LEU A 616 -28.88 -18.07 -5.49
CA LEU A 616 -30.33 -18.18 -5.63
C LEU A 616 -30.80 -18.06 -7.09
N ILE A 617 -29.93 -17.55 -7.97
CA ILE A 617 -30.31 -17.10 -9.30
C ILE A 617 -29.64 -17.91 -10.40
N PHE A 618 -28.32 -18.05 -10.36
CA PHE A 618 -27.52 -18.49 -11.51
C PHE A 618 -26.95 -19.89 -11.36
N PHE A 619 -27.01 -20.50 -10.17
CA PHE A 619 -26.46 -21.84 -9.98
C PHE A 619 -27.28 -22.89 -10.73
N PRO A 620 -26.67 -23.74 -11.59
CA PRO A 620 -27.40 -24.70 -12.42
C PRO A 620 -28.26 -25.70 -11.63
N GLN A 621 -27.87 -26.01 -10.40
CA GLN A 621 -28.59 -26.91 -9.48
C GLN A 621 -29.37 -26.14 -8.39
N GLY A 622 -29.42 -24.82 -8.50
CA GLY A 622 -30.07 -23.90 -7.56
C GLY A 622 -31.54 -23.67 -7.89
N PRO A 623 -32.22 -22.82 -7.11
CA PRO A 623 -33.68 -22.61 -7.21
C PRO A 623 -34.12 -21.74 -8.40
N ALA A 624 -33.19 -21.13 -9.14
CA ALA A 624 -33.46 -20.31 -10.34
C ALA A 624 -34.51 -19.20 -10.15
N LEU A 625 -34.49 -18.49 -9.01
CA LEU A 625 -35.56 -17.58 -8.61
C LEU A 625 -35.76 -16.37 -9.54
N ALA A 626 -34.82 -16.08 -10.46
CA ALA A 626 -35.03 -15.07 -11.49
C ALA A 626 -36.14 -15.42 -12.49
N SER A 627 -36.54 -16.69 -12.63
CA SER A 627 -37.64 -17.10 -13.50
C SER A 627 -39.03 -16.96 -12.86
N MET A 628 -39.11 -16.40 -11.66
CA MET A 628 -40.38 -16.19 -10.94
C MET A 628 -41.35 -15.32 -11.75
N GLU A 629 -42.62 -15.73 -11.80
CA GLU A 629 -43.67 -14.96 -12.49
C GLU A 629 -43.86 -13.58 -11.85
N LYS A 630 -44.09 -12.54 -12.67
CA LYS A 630 -44.21 -11.15 -12.20
C LYS A 630 -45.26 -10.95 -11.11
N SER A 631 -46.39 -11.66 -11.19
CA SER A 631 -47.44 -11.64 -10.16
C SER A 631 -46.91 -12.06 -8.79
N GLN A 632 -46.09 -13.10 -8.74
CA GLN A 632 -45.42 -13.58 -7.52
C GLN A 632 -44.32 -12.63 -7.05
N GLN A 633 -43.57 -12.03 -7.99
CA GLN A 633 -42.59 -10.98 -7.66
C GLN A 633 -43.25 -9.78 -6.98
N ASP A 634 -44.41 -9.34 -7.48
CA ASP A 634 -45.15 -8.20 -6.94
C ASP A 634 -45.71 -8.52 -5.53
N ILE A 635 -46.18 -9.75 -5.30
CA ILE A 635 -46.57 -10.24 -3.96
C ILE A 635 -45.37 -10.17 -3.01
N LEU A 636 -44.21 -10.71 -3.42
CA LEU A 636 -43.00 -10.73 -2.61
C LEU A 636 -42.53 -9.32 -2.23
N ILE A 637 -42.54 -8.39 -3.19
CA ILE A 637 -42.20 -6.98 -2.95
C ILE A 637 -43.19 -6.32 -1.99
N SER A 638 -44.50 -6.51 -2.22
CA SER A 638 -45.55 -5.93 -1.38
C SER A 638 -45.42 -6.42 0.07
N GLU A 639 -45.31 -7.74 0.26
CA GLU A 639 -45.18 -8.35 1.57
C GLU A 639 -43.87 -8.01 2.27
N PHE A 640 -42.78 -7.83 1.51
CA PHE A 640 -41.51 -7.37 2.05
C PHE A 640 -41.66 -6.02 2.75
N PHE A 641 -42.27 -5.03 2.09
CA PHE A 641 -42.44 -3.70 2.67
C PHE A 641 -43.59 -3.59 3.68
N ARG A 642 -44.63 -4.42 3.59
CA ARG A 642 -45.78 -4.37 4.51
C ARG A 642 -45.55 -5.16 5.79
N HIS A 643 -44.83 -6.28 5.71
CA HIS A 643 -44.74 -7.25 6.80
C HIS A 643 -43.30 -7.64 7.14
N ASN A 644 -42.56 -8.21 6.19
CA ASN A 644 -41.32 -8.93 6.48
C ASN A 644 -40.23 -8.00 7.01
N LEU A 645 -40.02 -6.84 6.38
CA LEU A 645 -38.97 -5.89 6.78
C LEU A 645 -39.16 -5.41 8.22
N TRP A 646 -40.37 -5.00 8.60
CA TRP A 646 -40.66 -4.41 9.92
C TRP A 646 -40.51 -5.41 11.06
N ARG A 647 -40.75 -6.71 10.82
CA ARG A 647 -40.59 -7.77 11.82
C ARG A 647 -39.15 -8.28 11.94
N ASN A 648 -38.29 -7.93 10.98
CA ASN A 648 -36.93 -8.43 10.86
C ASN A 648 -35.87 -7.31 10.73
N ILE A 649 -36.14 -6.10 11.22
CA ILE A 649 -35.21 -4.96 11.16
C ILE A 649 -33.78 -5.33 11.64
N PRO A 650 -33.58 -6.04 12.78
CA PRO A 650 -32.24 -6.41 13.20
C PRO A 650 -31.51 -7.32 12.20
N ALA A 651 -32.21 -8.29 11.62
CA ALA A 651 -31.65 -9.20 10.62
C ALA A 651 -31.32 -8.46 9.32
N PHE A 652 -32.21 -7.58 8.86
CA PHE A 652 -31.99 -6.71 7.71
C PHE A 652 -30.76 -5.82 7.92
N MET A 653 -30.69 -5.09 9.03
CA MET A 653 -29.56 -4.21 9.33
C MET A 653 -28.24 -4.97 9.46
N SER A 654 -28.26 -6.16 10.07
CA SER A 654 -27.09 -7.05 10.14
C SER A 654 -26.60 -7.45 8.75
N SER A 655 -27.54 -7.84 7.86
CA SER A 655 -27.24 -8.16 6.46
C SER A 655 -26.63 -6.96 5.71
N ARG A 656 -27.21 -5.76 5.84
CA ARG A 656 -26.68 -4.55 5.19
C ARG A 656 -25.25 -4.24 5.67
N VAL A 657 -24.99 -4.32 6.97
CA VAL A 657 -23.65 -4.12 7.53
C VAL A 657 -22.68 -5.18 7.02
N ASN A 658 -23.08 -6.45 6.99
CA ASN A 658 -22.26 -7.54 6.49
C ASN A 658 -21.86 -7.31 5.03
N ILE A 659 -22.83 -7.12 4.13
CA ILE A 659 -22.59 -6.88 2.70
C ILE A 659 -21.70 -5.65 2.48
N PHE A 660 -21.97 -4.57 3.22
CA PHE A 660 -21.18 -3.36 3.14
C PHE A 660 -19.73 -3.58 3.56
N LEU A 661 -19.47 -4.29 4.66
CA LEU A 661 -18.11 -4.55 5.14
C LEU A 661 -17.35 -5.53 4.23
N VAL A 662 -18.01 -6.58 3.75
CA VAL A 662 -17.44 -7.50 2.74
C VAL A 662 -17.00 -6.72 1.50
N SER A 663 -17.86 -5.80 1.02
CA SER A 663 -17.54 -4.91 -0.09
C SER A 663 -16.40 -3.94 0.26
N ALA A 664 -16.45 -3.28 1.42
CA ALA A 664 -15.48 -2.24 1.83
C ALA A 664 -14.08 -2.80 2.10
N PHE A 665 -13.97 -4.06 2.50
CA PHE A 665 -12.69 -4.75 2.63
C PHE A 665 -12.29 -5.53 1.37
N ALA A 666 -12.99 -5.31 0.25
CA ALA A 666 -12.74 -5.93 -1.03
C ALA A 666 -12.64 -7.47 -0.95
N GLN A 667 -13.51 -8.10 -0.16
CA GLN A 667 -13.52 -9.57 -0.02
C GLN A 667 -14.34 -10.28 -1.09
N GLY A 668 -15.10 -9.53 -1.90
CA GLY A 668 -15.85 -10.07 -3.01
C GLY A 668 -14.99 -10.55 -4.20
N GLY A 669 -15.56 -11.44 -5.02
CA GLY A 669 -14.94 -11.96 -6.23
C GLY A 669 -14.74 -10.92 -7.34
N PHE A 670 -13.72 -11.12 -8.16
CA PHE A 670 -13.39 -10.30 -9.33
C PHE A 670 -12.64 -11.19 -10.35
N PRO A 671 -12.73 -10.88 -11.66
CA PRO A 671 -12.05 -11.66 -12.68
C PRO A 671 -10.53 -11.52 -12.56
N GLY A 672 -9.80 -12.62 -12.76
CA GLY A 672 -8.34 -12.58 -12.83
C GLY A 672 -7.84 -11.95 -14.14
N PRO A 673 -6.62 -11.36 -14.18
CA PRO A 673 -6.03 -10.79 -15.40
C PRO A 673 -5.87 -11.78 -16.57
N THR A 674 -5.94 -13.08 -16.29
CA THR A 674 -5.80 -14.17 -17.28
C THR A 674 -7.14 -14.64 -17.86
N TYR A 675 -8.28 -14.21 -17.29
CA TYR A 675 -9.60 -14.71 -17.67
C TYR A 675 -10.03 -14.30 -19.09
N ALA A 676 -9.36 -13.30 -19.68
CA ALA A 676 -9.64 -12.83 -21.03
C ALA A 676 -9.58 -13.93 -22.09
N LYS A 677 -8.74 -14.95 -21.92
CA LYS A 677 -8.68 -16.09 -22.84
C LYS A 677 -10.04 -16.81 -22.95
N ASN A 678 -10.69 -17.08 -21.81
CA ASN A 678 -11.99 -17.76 -21.77
C ASN A 678 -13.11 -16.93 -22.40
N VAL A 679 -13.02 -15.60 -22.28
CA VAL A 679 -13.99 -14.68 -22.89
C VAL A 679 -13.83 -14.69 -24.40
N LEU A 680 -12.60 -14.53 -24.90
CA LEU A 680 -12.31 -14.50 -26.34
C LEU A 680 -12.76 -15.78 -27.04
N GLU A 681 -12.52 -16.95 -26.45
CA GLU A 681 -12.95 -18.25 -26.97
C GLU A 681 -14.49 -18.39 -27.13
N LYS A 682 -15.27 -17.61 -26.38
CA LYS A 682 -16.74 -17.64 -26.39
C LYS A 682 -17.38 -16.49 -27.18
N THR A 683 -16.57 -15.65 -27.83
CA THR A 683 -17.03 -14.47 -28.58
C THR A 683 -16.55 -14.53 -30.02
N LYS A 684 -17.14 -13.71 -30.90
CA LYS A 684 -16.69 -13.52 -32.28
C LYS A 684 -15.57 -12.47 -32.41
N SER A 685 -14.87 -12.15 -31.32
CA SER A 685 -13.83 -11.14 -31.33
C SER A 685 -12.59 -11.59 -32.12
N GLU A 686 -12.02 -10.66 -32.88
CA GLU A 686 -10.74 -10.84 -33.58
C GLU A 686 -9.52 -10.44 -32.73
N SER A 687 -9.74 -10.07 -31.47
CA SER A 687 -8.68 -9.65 -30.56
C SER A 687 -7.75 -10.81 -30.19
N ILE A 688 -6.44 -10.55 -30.22
CA ILE A 688 -5.41 -11.56 -29.93
C ILE A 688 -5.00 -11.50 -28.45
N TYR A 689 -5.18 -12.59 -27.71
CA TYR A 689 -4.71 -12.68 -26.32
C TYR A 689 -3.18 -12.48 -26.24
N ARG A 690 -2.72 -11.51 -25.42
CA ARG A 690 -1.29 -11.22 -25.19
C ARG A 690 -0.48 -10.99 -26.46
N LYS A 691 -1.04 -10.24 -27.41
CA LYS A 691 -0.48 -9.93 -28.74
C LYS A 691 1.04 -9.67 -28.78
N TRP A 692 1.60 -9.00 -27.77
CA TRP A 692 3.01 -8.57 -27.75
C TRP A 692 3.98 -9.48 -26.98
N GLY A 693 3.50 -10.53 -26.30
CA GLY A 693 4.37 -11.50 -25.62
C GLY A 693 5.30 -10.91 -24.54
N LEU A 694 4.86 -9.89 -23.80
CA LEU A 694 5.70 -9.16 -22.83
C LEU A 694 5.83 -9.87 -21.47
N GLU A 695 6.31 -11.12 -21.45
CA GLU A 695 6.28 -12.01 -20.27
C GLU A 695 6.94 -11.44 -19.01
N ARG A 696 8.09 -10.76 -19.14
CA ARG A 696 8.79 -10.16 -17.99
C ARG A 696 7.97 -9.04 -17.35
N ALA A 697 7.35 -8.20 -18.18
CA ALA A 697 6.54 -7.08 -17.73
C ALA A 697 5.20 -7.58 -17.16
N GLU A 698 4.61 -8.60 -17.79
CA GLU A 698 3.43 -9.30 -17.29
C GLU A 698 3.69 -9.87 -15.89
N LYS A 699 4.75 -10.68 -15.72
CA LYS A 699 5.10 -11.27 -14.42
C LYS A 699 5.33 -10.21 -13.34
N ALA A 700 5.96 -9.09 -13.70
CA ALA A 700 6.18 -7.98 -12.77
C ALA A 700 4.86 -7.28 -12.37
N LEU A 701 3.98 -6.98 -13.33
CA LEU A 701 2.69 -6.35 -13.03
C LEU A 701 1.72 -7.30 -12.33
N MET A 702 1.74 -8.60 -12.65
CA MET A 702 1.00 -9.61 -11.91
C MET A 702 1.48 -9.68 -10.46
N ALA A 703 2.79 -9.71 -10.20
CA ALA A 703 3.30 -9.68 -8.84
C ALA A 703 2.88 -8.43 -8.06
N ILE A 704 2.82 -7.26 -8.73
CA ILE A 704 2.29 -6.02 -8.12
C ILE A 704 0.80 -6.12 -7.85
N HIS A 705 0.03 -6.67 -8.80
CA HIS A 705 -1.40 -6.89 -8.64
C HIS A 705 -1.70 -7.86 -7.49
N ASP A 706 -1.02 -9.00 -7.46
CA ASP A 706 -1.16 -10.05 -6.45
C ASP A 706 -0.78 -9.52 -5.06
N ALA A 707 0.35 -8.83 -4.92
CA ALA A 707 0.73 -8.19 -3.66
C ALA A 707 -0.30 -7.13 -3.22
N SER A 708 -0.85 -6.37 -4.19
CA SER A 708 -1.89 -5.40 -3.91
C SER A 708 -3.20 -6.08 -3.51
N PHE A 709 -3.49 -7.24 -4.08
CA PHE A 709 -4.69 -8.03 -3.86
C PHE A 709 -4.65 -8.78 -2.51
N GLU A 710 -3.52 -9.36 -2.12
CA GLU A 710 -3.31 -9.95 -0.79
C GLU A 710 -3.56 -8.92 0.32
N ASN A 711 -3.19 -7.65 0.06
CA ASN A 711 -3.35 -6.54 0.99
C ASN A 711 -4.56 -5.64 0.67
N ARG A 712 -5.54 -6.15 -0.10
CA ARG A 712 -6.70 -5.37 -0.59
C ARG A 712 -7.55 -4.73 0.50
N TRP A 713 -7.66 -5.39 1.66
CA TRP A 713 -8.41 -4.88 2.81
C TRP A 713 -7.93 -3.49 3.25
N LEU A 714 -6.67 -3.16 2.97
CA LEU A 714 -6.08 -1.85 3.22
C LEU A 714 -5.92 -1.03 1.93
N LEU A 715 -5.32 -1.62 0.89
CA LEU A 715 -4.89 -0.88 -0.30
C LEU A 715 -6.04 -0.54 -1.26
N TRP A 716 -7.11 -1.32 -1.25
CA TRP A 716 -8.28 -1.11 -2.11
C TRP A 716 -9.44 -0.50 -1.33
N SER A 717 -9.30 -0.36 -0.01
CA SER A 717 -10.37 0.08 0.86
C SER A 717 -10.94 1.45 0.45
N PRO A 718 -12.27 1.60 0.30
CA PRO A 718 -12.90 2.90 0.06
C PRO A 718 -13.01 3.74 1.33
N LEU A 719 -12.66 3.18 2.49
CA LEU A 719 -12.79 3.83 3.80
C LEU A 719 -12.09 5.19 3.89
N PRO A 720 -10.88 5.42 3.34
CA PRO A 720 -10.28 6.76 3.35
C PRO A 720 -11.15 7.81 2.65
N GLY A 721 -11.81 7.44 1.54
CA GLY A 721 -12.75 8.31 0.83
C GLY A 721 -14.02 8.56 1.63
N ILE A 722 -14.59 7.52 2.24
CA ILE A 722 -15.80 7.64 3.09
C ILE A 722 -15.53 8.47 4.35
N ILE A 723 -14.40 8.24 5.02
CA ILE A 723 -13.97 9.03 6.18
C ILE A 723 -13.79 10.50 5.77
N LEU A 724 -13.14 10.75 4.62
CA LEU A 724 -12.98 12.10 4.10
C LEU A 724 -14.33 12.74 3.75
N LEU A 725 -15.28 11.99 3.18
CA LEU A 725 -16.64 12.45 2.91
C LEU A 725 -17.33 12.92 4.20
N LEU A 726 -17.25 12.15 5.29
CA LEU A 726 -17.83 12.53 6.58
C LEU A 726 -17.17 13.81 7.12
N PHE A 727 -15.84 13.89 7.12
CA PHE A 727 -15.12 15.08 7.59
C PHE A 727 -15.43 16.34 6.76
N VAL A 728 -15.47 16.21 5.43
CA VAL A 728 -15.79 17.34 4.54
C VAL A 728 -17.24 17.76 4.72
N THR A 729 -18.17 16.81 4.85
CA THR A 729 -19.60 17.12 5.10
C THR A 729 -19.77 17.92 6.38
N LEU A 730 -19.21 17.45 7.50
CA LEU A 730 -19.31 18.14 8.79
C LEU A 730 -18.74 19.56 8.72
N ARG A 731 -17.58 19.72 8.07
CA ARG A 731 -16.93 21.03 7.95
C ARG A 731 -17.72 21.96 7.00
N ALA A 732 -18.19 21.45 5.87
CA ALA A 732 -18.99 22.19 4.92
C ALA A 732 -20.33 22.64 5.52
N PHE A 733 -20.97 21.79 6.33
CA PHE A 733 -22.18 22.11 7.06
C PHE A 733 -21.94 23.24 8.06
N ASN A 734 -20.90 23.14 8.89
CA ASN A 734 -20.53 24.18 9.86
C ASN A 734 -20.23 25.53 9.20
N ARG A 735 -19.65 25.51 7.98
CA ARG A 735 -19.31 26.71 7.21
C ARG A 735 -20.42 27.18 6.27
N ARG A 736 -21.54 26.45 6.16
CA ARG A 736 -22.61 26.68 5.17
C ARG A 736 -22.08 26.78 3.73
N ASP A 737 -21.06 25.99 3.39
CA ASP A 737 -20.46 25.93 2.05
C ASP A 737 -21.36 25.11 1.11
N LEU A 738 -22.26 25.79 0.41
CA LEU A 738 -23.24 25.19 -0.48
C LEU A 738 -22.61 24.38 -1.65
N PRO A 739 -21.56 24.87 -2.35
CA PRO A 739 -20.82 24.07 -3.33
C PRO A 739 -20.32 22.74 -2.77
N ALA A 740 -19.67 22.75 -1.60
CA ALA A 740 -19.17 21.53 -0.97
C ALA A 740 -20.30 20.61 -0.51
N LEU A 741 -21.37 21.16 0.09
CA LEU A 741 -22.55 20.42 0.52
C LEU A 741 -23.27 19.74 -0.65
N THR A 742 -23.28 20.35 -1.84
CA THR A 742 -23.87 19.73 -3.04
C THR A 742 -23.13 18.45 -3.42
N VAL A 743 -21.79 18.50 -3.48
CA VAL A 743 -20.97 17.33 -3.80
C VAL A 743 -21.09 16.25 -2.72
N CYS A 744 -20.98 16.64 -1.45
CA CYS A 744 -21.12 15.71 -0.34
C CYS A 744 -22.52 15.08 -0.29
N GLY A 745 -23.58 15.84 -0.54
CA GLY A 745 -24.95 15.35 -0.55
C GLY A 745 -25.17 14.27 -1.61
N ILE A 746 -24.64 14.47 -2.83
CA ILE A 746 -24.72 13.46 -3.89
C ILE A 746 -23.98 12.17 -3.48
N LEU A 747 -22.77 12.28 -2.93
CA LEU A 747 -22.00 11.12 -2.46
C LEU A 747 -22.68 10.40 -1.28
N LEU A 748 -23.29 11.13 -0.35
CA LEU A 748 -24.02 10.54 0.76
C LEU A 748 -25.29 9.81 0.28
N LEU A 749 -26.01 10.37 -0.69
CA LEU A 749 -27.15 9.69 -1.32
C LEU A 749 -26.71 8.41 -2.04
N GLN A 750 -25.61 8.46 -2.78
CA GLN A 750 -25.01 7.28 -3.40
C GLN A 750 -24.61 6.22 -2.35
N LEU A 751 -24.00 6.65 -1.24
CA LEU A 751 -23.53 5.73 -0.20
C LEU A 751 -24.71 5.06 0.50
N SER A 752 -25.75 5.83 0.81
CA SER A 752 -27.00 5.32 1.36
C SER A 752 -27.68 4.35 0.39
N ALA A 753 -27.72 4.66 -0.90
CA ALA A 753 -28.29 3.77 -1.91
C ALA A 753 -27.53 2.44 -1.97
N VAL A 754 -26.20 2.47 -1.99
CA VAL A 754 -25.38 1.24 -1.96
C VAL A 754 -25.62 0.46 -0.66
N PHE A 755 -25.63 1.15 0.48
CA PHE A 755 -25.83 0.51 1.79
C PHE A 755 -27.18 -0.21 1.89
N PHE A 756 -28.28 0.41 1.43
CA PHE A 756 -29.61 -0.17 1.58
C PHE A 756 -29.98 -1.15 0.47
N PHE A 757 -29.52 -0.95 -0.77
CA PHE A 757 -29.98 -1.72 -1.92
C PHE A 757 -28.98 -2.74 -2.47
N SER A 758 -27.75 -2.83 -1.95
CA SER A 758 -26.80 -3.85 -2.42
C SER A 758 -27.24 -5.25 -1.99
N ILE A 759 -27.14 -6.21 -2.91
CA ILE A 759 -27.50 -7.63 -2.71
C ILE A 759 -26.28 -8.56 -2.84
N ALA A 760 -25.10 -7.96 -3.04
CA ALA A 760 -23.85 -8.69 -3.18
C ALA A 760 -22.70 -7.87 -2.57
N GLY A 761 -21.78 -8.57 -1.91
CA GLY A 761 -20.56 -8.04 -1.29
C GLY A 761 -19.49 -7.55 -2.27
N GLU A 762 -19.89 -7.03 -3.43
CA GLU A 762 -18.98 -6.68 -4.50
C GLU A 762 -18.30 -5.33 -4.28
N TYR A 763 -16.98 -5.36 -4.24
CA TYR A 763 -16.13 -4.17 -4.12
C TYR A 763 -16.45 -3.06 -5.14
N ARG A 764 -16.83 -3.45 -6.37
CA ARG A 764 -17.07 -2.53 -7.49
C ARG A 764 -18.21 -1.53 -7.24
N TYR A 765 -19.11 -1.79 -6.29
CA TYR A 765 -20.12 -0.81 -5.87
C TYR A 765 -19.51 0.36 -5.10
N LEU A 766 -18.39 0.13 -4.41
CA LEU A 766 -17.71 1.14 -3.60
C LEU A 766 -16.51 1.79 -4.30
N LEU A 767 -16.17 1.38 -5.53
CA LEU A 767 -15.06 1.94 -6.29
C LEU A 767 -15.17 3.46 -6.51
N GLY A 768 -16.40 3.98 -6.64
CA GLY A 768 -16.64 5.44 -6.69
C GLY A 768 -16.21 6.17 -5.41
N PHE A 769 -16.32 5.53 -4.25
CA PHE A 769 -15.87 6.07 -2.97
C PHE A 769 -14.36 5.95 -2.80
N PHE A 770 -13.75 4.90 -3.35
CA PHE A 770 -12.29 4.84 -3.47
C PHE A 770 -11.73 6.01 -4.29
N ALA A 771 -12.38 6.36 -5.41
CA ALA A 771 -11.99 7.49 -6.26
C ALA A 771 -12.41 8.87 -5.71
N SER A 772 -13.37 8.92 -4.78
CA SER A 772 -13.91 10.18 -4.23
C SER A 772 -12.89 11.17 -3.62
N PRO A 773 -11.71 10.76 -3.09
CA PRO A 773 -10.68 11.71 -2.66
C PRO A 773 -10.22 12.67 -3.77
N LEU A 774 -10.34 12.29 -5.05
CA LEU A 774 -10.05 13.16 -6.19
C LEU A 774 -10.91 14.44 -6.17
N ALA A 775 -12.18 14.33 -5.77
CA ALA A 775 -13.07 15.48 -5.62
C ALA A 775 -12.99 16.08 -4.20
N LEU A 776 -12.99 15.23 -3.17
CA LEU A 776 -13.13 15.66 -1.77
C LEU A 776 -11.88 16.30 -1.16
N LEU A 777 -10.67 15.83 -1.52
CA LEU A 777 -9.44 16.39 -0.96
C LEU A 777 -9.19 17.85 -1.39
N PRO A 778 -9.39 18.24 -2.67
CA PRO A 778 -9.37 19.65 -3.06
C PRO A 778 -10.37 20.50 -2.26
N ILE A 779 -11.61 20.02 -2.10
CA ILE A 779 -12.67 20.69 -1.33
C ILE A 779 -12.21 20.90 0.13
N TYR A 780 -11.77 19.83 0.79
CA TYR A 780 -11.28 19.87 2.17
C TYR A 780 -10.17 20.91 2.35
N ARG A 781 -9.20 20.92 1.42
CA ARG A 781 -8.07 21.84 1.46
C ARG A 781 -8.52 23.29 1.31
N GLU A 782 -9.51 23.54 0.47
CA GLU A 782 -10.02 24.89 0.28
C GLU A 782 -10.73 25.41 1.53
N ILE A 783 -11.65 24.61 2.10
CA ILE A 783 -12.33 24.96 3.35
C ILE A 783 -11.33 25.17 4.48
N ARG A 784 -10.22 24.43 4.49
CA ARG A 784 -9.16 24.63 5.48
C ARG A 784 -8.39 25.94 5.26
N LYS A 785 -8.08 26.32 4.01
CA LYS A 785 -7.39 27.59 3.73
C LYS A 785 -8.20 28.80 4.19
N SER A 786 -9.53 28.74 4.13
CA SER A 786 -10.40 29.78 4.67
C SER A 786 -10.44 29.83 6.20
N ASP A 787 -9.92 28.82 6.90
CA ASP A 787 -9.84 28.81 8.37
C ASP A 787 -8.51 29.38 8.89
N GLU A 788 -7.48 29.39 8.04
CA GLU A 788 -6.14 29.93 8.33
C GLU A 788 -6.02 31.42 7.93
N LYS A 789 -7.04 31.96 7.24
CA LYS A 789 -7.23 33.39 6.94
C LYS A 789 -8.29 33.96 7.86
#